data_AF-A0A132NRA8-F1
#
_entry.id   AF-A0A132NRA8-F1
#
_cell.length_a   1.000
_cell.length_b   1.000
_cell.length_c   1.000
_cell.angle_alpha   90.00
_cell.angle_beta   90.00
_cell.angle_gamma   90.00
#
_symmetry.space_group_name_H-M   'P 1'
#
loop_
_entity.id
_entity.type
_entity.pdbx_description
1 polymer ?
#
loop_
_entity_poly.entity_id
_entity_poly.type
_entity_poly.pdbx_seq_one_letter_code
_entity_poly.pdbx_strand_id
1 'polypeptide(L)'
;MPLSIGSICRRFNTIVQMLILIATSAILFSSPFCLMYYVSFSYKLDFLGVLASPITIVLISMIYSVCLLIYTACLFFSRIRAPELELDAYMNKRTKSDLERQHLLANEHPLGAVEEQYSKASKIHLGPIQSLFMNYIRGHNITALILFLLPWLFSLAIACYYYAPFNPIKVRSIKPYQTLAHWNTSESIQITWNKDKSRDNKLLLFKETRIPIGDDMVNLSLWDEIIPSVSSNQRYVVLTNLTPGQCYYYYVPSFTASDELNSMCFLPTGAHPTIAVIADIGSSPYINQLLNKRLHSTSPNLTVLLGNMVKSGVQESEWLLLMQPNGLFNYFRGRPAVALPGFKESQDSVFFPNSPRYFYSLVFSDSQVLSRYNETSYNTELPSNIRSHRAINLDQRSNYTDEDLKYIPEHLRKYYQGEDIALIQKMNLGEYKYYLVGDMALIFLDAMQESKRAYKHDVRLGSFLTVEQVNWLVSVLETDAVKQAVHTVLFVQAPLYSTAEYDGVALLADLLEPLICAYRVSAIFAGDSRIYEVYHDSETCSMYGVNHTFLHITVGSGGSPPAVMLSLFLGKRRWNALDYSANLSTETPVSVNSPRTRVYARSGFTYALLTLTESRALMVTAHDIITGAELNNIQLSMQK
;
A
#
# COMPACT_ATOMS: atom_id res chain seq x y z
N MET A 1 39.62 59.36 4.61
CA MET A 1 39.51 58.87 6.00
C MET A 1 39.43 57.35 5.97
N PRO A 2 40.39 56.61 6.55
CA PRO A 2 40.27 55.16 6.64
C PRO A 2 39.20 54.82 7.69
N LEU A 3 38.22 53.99 7.32
CA LEU A 3 37.29 53.37 8.28
C LEU A 3 38.14 52.65 9.33
N SER A 4 38.03 53.04 10.61
CA SER A 4 38.76 52.38 11.67
C SER A 4 38.38 50.90 11.69
N ILE A 5 39.36 50.01 11.90
CA ILE A 5 39.16 48.55 11.95
C ILE A 5 38.03 48.18 12.92
N GLY A 6 37.85 48.95 14.00
CA GLY A 6 36.74 48.80 14.95
C GLY A 6 35.34 49.11 14.39
N SER A 7 35.22 50.03 13.41
CA SER A 7 33.95 50.28 12.70
C SER A 7 33.54 49.11 11.81
N ILE A 8 34.52 48.46 11.16
CA ILE A 8 34.29 47.29 10.31
C ILE A 8 33.93 46.08 11.18
N CYS A 9 34.64 45.89 12.30
CA CYS A 9 34.36 44.82 13.25
C CYS A 9 32.98 44.95 13.91
N ARG A 10 32.53 46.17 14.25
CA ARG A 10 31.16 46.41 14.77
C ARG A 10 30.08 46.08 13.76
N ARG A 11 30.19 46.56 12.52
CA ARG A 11 29.20 46.26 11.46
C ARG A 11 29.15 44.77 11.14
N PHE A 12 30.31 44.11 11.11
CA PHE A 12 30.40 42.66 10.94
C PHE A 12 29.74 41.91 12.10
N ASN A 13 29.95 42.35 13.34
CA ASN A 13 29.31 41.74 14.52
C ASN A 13 27.78 41.91 14.49
N THR A 14 27.27 43.08 14.08
CA THR A 14 25.83 43.29 13.91
C THR A 14 25.24 42.39 12.83
N ILE A 15 25.94 42.18 11.71
CA ILE A 15 25.52 41.24 10.66
C ILE A 15 25.49 39.80 11.19
N VAL A 16 26.52 39.38 11.93
CA VAL A 16 26.58 38.05 12.54
C VAL A 16 25.47 37.86 13.58
N GLN A 17 25.17 38.87 14.40
CA GLN A 17 24.07 38.84 15.36
C GLN A 17 22.70 38.76 14.69
N MET A 18 22.49 39.51 13.59
CA MET A 18 21.25 39.42 12.80
C MET A 18 21.12 38.04 12.14
N LEU A 19 22.20 37.47 11.62
CA LEU A 19 22.21 36.11 11.06
C LEU A 19 21.89 35.05 12.13
N ILE A 20 22.46 35.18 13.34
CA ILE A 20 22.14 34.30 14.48
C ILE A 20 20.67 34.45 14.86
N LEU A 21 20.11 35.67 14.89
CA LEU A 21 18.70 35.91 15.23
C LEU A 21 17.74 35.33 14.17
N ILE A 22 18.04 35.53 12.88
CA ILE A 22 17.25 34.99 11.75
C ILE A 22 17.28 33.46 11.78
N ALA A 23 18.46 32.87 11.96
CA ALA A 23 18.62 31.42 12.02
C ALA A 23 17.98 30.82 13.28
N THR A 24 18.09 31.47 14.44
CA THR A 24 17.43 31.01 15.68
C THR A 24 15.90 31.10 15.54
N SER A 25 15.39 32.17 14.93
CA SER A 25 13.96 32.31 14.62
C SER A 25 13.49 31.22 13.66
N ALA A 26 14.25 30.92 12.61
CA ALA A 26 13.93 29.84 11.67
C ALA A 26 13.94 28.46 12.32
N ILE A 27 14.88 28.19 13.24
CA ILE A 27 14.96 26.95 14.02
C ILE A 27 13.79 26.84 15.00
N LEU A 28 13.43 27.92 15.69
CA LEU A 28 12.29 27.94 16.61
C LEU A 28 10.96 27.78 15.88
N PHE A 29 10.77 28.40 14.71
CA PHE A 29 9.56 28.25 13.89
C PHE A 29 9.42 26.85 13.27
N SER A 30 10.53 26.17 13.02
CA SER A 30 10.56 24.79 12.50
C SER A 30 10.54 23.73 13.60
N SER A 31 10.80 24.08 14.86
CA SER A 31 10.79 23.15 15.99
C SER A 31 9.43 22.45 16.24
N PRO A 32 8.24 23.07 16.03
CA PRO A 32 6.97 22.37 16.10
C PRO A 32 6.78 21.38 14.95
N PHE A 33 7.33 21.70 13.76
CA PHE A 33 7.38 20.77 12.63
C PHE A 33 8.30 19.59 12.94
N CYS A 34 9.45 19.80 13.59
CA CYS A 34 10.34 18.75 14.08
C CYS A 34 9.71 17.92 15.22
N LEU A 35 8.91 18.53 16.10
CA LEU A 35 8.19 17.82 17.17
C LEU A 35 7.05 16.96 16.60
N MET A 36 6.28 17.48 15.65
CA MET A 36 5.35 16.71 14.82
C MET A 36 6.08 15.58 14.07
N TYR A 37 7.30 15.82 13.60
CA TYR A 37 8.20 14.83 12.99
C TYR A 37 8.67 13.75 13.97
N TYR A 38 8.94 14.10 15.23
CA TYR A 38 9.38 13.19 16.30
C TYR A 38 8.22 12.32 16.81
N VAL A 39 7.03 12.91 16.95
CA VAL A 39 5.78 12.15 17.20
C VAL A 39 5.47 11.23 16.01
N SER A 40 5.73 11.67 14.77
CA SER A 40 5.69 10.83 13.55
C SER A 40 6.86 9.84 13.45
N PHE A 41 7.90 9.94 14.27
CA PHE A 41 8.96 8.94 14.35
C PHE A 41 8.54 7.80 15.27
N SER A 42 7.73 8.10 16.30
CA SER A 42 7.05 7.11 17.14
C SER A 42 5.89 6.43 16.37
N TYR A 43 5.29 7.12 15.41
CA TYR A 43 4.33 6.60 14.42
C TYR A 43 4.88 6.77 12.99
N LYS A 44 5.89 5.95 12.64
CA LYS A 44 6.49 5.70 11.31
C LYS A 44 6.26 6.78 10.22
N LEU A 45 7.38 7.31 9.71
CA LEU A 45 7.64 8.23 8.57
C LEU A 45 6.63 8.38 7.40
N ASP A 46 5.63 7.51 7.26
CA ASP A 46 4.63 7.52 6.19
C ASP A 46 3.68 8.72 6.22
N PHE A 47 3.47 9.39 7.36
CA PHE A 47 2.57 10.55 7.45
C PHE A 47 3.01 11.74 6.58
N LEU A 48 4.32 11.94 6.38
CA LEU A 48 4.83 13.05 5.57
C LEU A 48 4.80 12.76 4.07
N GLY A 49 4.93 11.50 3.67
CA GLY A 49 4.78 11.08 2.27
C GLY A 49 3.36 11.30 1.71
N VAL A 50 2.38 11.55 2.59
CA VAL A 50 1.00 11.95 2.26
C VAL A 50 0.91 13.46 1.92
N LEU A 51 1.72 14.31 2.56
CA LEU A 51 1.60 15.77 2.46
C LEU A 51 2.51 16.38 1.39
N ALA A 52 3.63 15.75 1.07
CA ALA A 52 4.59 16.27 0.11
C ALA A 52 5.32 15.15 -0.63
N SER A 53 5.75 15.42 -1.86
CA SER A 53 6.52 14.45 -2.63
C SER A 53 7.85 14.11 -1.92
N PRO A 54 8.39 12.89 -2.06
CA PRO A 54 9.70 12.53 -1.48
C PRO A 54 10.82 13.50 -1.86
N ILE A 55 10.78 14.04 -3.09
CA ILE A 55 11.72 15.05 -3.57
C ILE A 55 11.57 16.34 -2.76
N THR A 56 10.34 16.81 -2.56
CA THR A 56 10.05 18.01 -1.76
C THR A 56 10.54 17.86 -0.31
N ILE A 57 10.34 16.69 0.30
CA ILE A 57 10.77 16.40 1.67
C ILE A 57 12.30 16.42 1.77
N VAL A 58 13.00 15.78 0.83
CA VAL A 58 14.47 15.79 0.77
C VAL A 58 14.99 17.23 0.59
N LEU A 59 14.34 18.02 -0.26
CA LEU A 59 14.76 19.39 -0.57
C LEU A 59 14.57 20.33 0.63
N ILE A 60 13.44 20.22 1.35
CA ILE A 60 13.21 20.95 2.61
C ILE A 60 14.23 20.54 3.67
N SER A 61 14.54 19.24 3.80
CA SER A 61 15.55 18.74 4.73
C SER A 61 16.95 19.26 4.41
N MET A 62 17.32 19.36 3.13
CA MET A 62 18.59 19.95 2.71
C MET A 62 18.66 21.44 3.03
N ILE A 63 17.61 22.21 2.73
CA ILE A 63 17.54 23.65 3.03
C ILE A 63 17.70 23.88 4.55
N TYR A 64 16.96 23.10 5.36
CA TYR A 64 17.05 23.17 6.81
C TYR A 64 18.47 22.88 7.31
N SER A 65 19.11 21.84 6.77
CA SER A 65 20.49 21.45 7.12
C SER A 65 21.51 22.53 6.77
N VAL A 66 21.35 23.20 5.62
CA VAL A 66 22.21 24.32 5.20
C VAL A 66 22.05 25.51 6.15
N CYS A 67 20.81 25.87 6.51
CA CYS A 67 20.54 26.95 7.47
C CYS A 67 21.17 26.67 8.83
N LEU A 68 21.12 25.41 9.29
CA LEU A 68 21.69 25.00 10.57
C LEU A 68 23.22 24.93 10.55
N LEU A 69 23.82 24.58 9.40
CA LEU A 69 25.27 24.69 9.15
C LEU A 69 25.73 26.16 9.20
N ILE A 70 24.99 27.07 8.57
CA ILE A 70 25.28 28.50 8.63
C ILE A 70 25.20 29.00 10.07
N TYR A 71 24.17 28.60 10.82
CA TYR A 71 24.01 28.96 12.23
C TYR A 71 25.19 28.51 13.11
N THR A 72 25.58 27.25 12.98
CA THR A 72 26.70 26.68 13.76
C THR A 72 28.04 27.30 13.37
N ALA A 73 28.27 27.57 12.08
CA ALA A 73 29.43 28.31 11.62
C ALA A 73 29.47 29.73 12.20
N CYS A 74 28.35 30.47 12.19
CA CYS A 74 28.25 31.80 12.79
C CYS A 74 28.54 31.78 14.30
N LEU A 75 28.01 30.80 15.03
CA LEU A 75 28.31 30.62 16.45
C LEU A 75 29.80 30.33 16.69
N PHE A 76 30.41 29.46 15.88
CA PHE A 76 31.83 29.13 15.98
C PHE A 76 32.74 30.34 15.67
N PHE A 77 32.46 31.08 14.60
CA PHE A 77 33.17 32.31 14.27
C PHE A 77 33.03 33.40 15.35
N SER A 78 31.83 33.54 15.93
CA SER A 78 31.61 34.49 17.03
C SER A 78 32.44 34.13 18.27
N ARG A 79 32.68 32.84 18.53
CA ARG A 79 33.50 32.34 19.63
C ARG A 79 34.99 32.59 19.42
N ILE A 80 35.51 32.37 18.21
CA ILE A 80 36.93 32.63 17.89
C ILE A 80 37.27 34.11 18.09
N ARG A 81 36.33 35.00 17.74
CA ARG A 81 36.51 36.46 17.89
C ARG A 81 36.11 37.02 19.25
N ALA A 82 35.50 36.23 20.12
CA ALA A 82 35.09 36.71 21.45
C ALA A 82 36.25 37.29 22.29
N PRO A 83 37.47 36.70 22.31
CA PRO A 83 38.60 37.27 23.03
C PRO A 83 39.08 38.61 22.43
N GLU A 84 39.07 38.73 21.10
CA GLU A 84 39.44 39.97 20.40
C GLU A 84 38.41 41.09 20.64
N LEU A 85 37.12 40.75 20.69
CA LEU A 85 36.03 41.68 21.01
C LEU A 85 36.06 42.15 22.47
N GLU A 86 36.39 41.26 23.42
CA GLU A 86 36.60 41.61 24.83
C GLU A 86 37.81 42.55 24.99
N LEU A 87 38.90 42.27 24.26
CA LEU A 87 40.10 43.11 24.23
C LEU A 87 39.84 44.49 23.61
N ASP A 88 39.13 44.56 22.47
CA ASP A 88 38.75 45.82 21.82
C ASP A 88 37.80 46.65 22.69
N ALA A 89 36.82 46.02 23.35
CA ALA A 89 35.92 46.70 24.29
C ALA A 89 36.68 47.27 25.50
N TYR A 90 37.66 46.51 26.02
CA TYR A 90 38.56 46.95 27.08
C TYR A 90 39.43 48.15 26.65
N MET A 91 40.02 48.09 25.46
CA MET A 91 40.88 49.15 24.94
C MET A 91 40.11 50.43 24.62
N ASN A 92 38.88 50.33 24.09
CA ASN A 92 38.04 51.49 23.75
C ASN A 92 37.48 52.22 25.00
N LYS A 93 37.36 51.54 26.14
CA LYS A 93 37.06 52.16 27.46
C LYS A 93 38.31 52.71 28.14
N ARG A 94 39.53 52.29 27.73
CA ARG A 94 40.81 52.77 28.27
C ARG A 94 41.30 54.05 27.59
N THR A 95 40.88 54.31 26.35
CA THR A 95 41.26 55.50 25.56
C THR A 95 40.38 56.74 25.80
N LYS A 96 39.37 56.66 26.67
CA LYS A 96 38.48 57.78 27.02
C LYS A 96 39.02 58.52 28.25
N SER A 97 38.90 59.85 28.26
CA SER A 97 39.40 60.71 29.35
C SER A 97 38.71 60.38 30.68
N ASP A 98 39.41 60.62 31.80
CA ASP A 98 38.95 60.24 33.15
C ASP A 98 37.57 60.79 33.52
N LEU A 99 37.15 61.91 32.91
CA LEU A 99 35.84 62.52 33.10
C LEU A 99 34.69 61.69 32.45
N GLU A 100 34.91 61.09 31.27
CA GLU A 100 33.94 60.19 30.64
C GLU A 100 33.84 58.85 31.38
N ARG A 101 34.93 58.44 32.02
CA ARG A 101 35.01 57.20 32.83
C ARG A 101 34.16 57.30 34.08
N GLN A 102 34.17 58.46 34.75
CA GLN A 102 33.35 58.71 35.95
C GLN A 102 31.86 58.79 35.62
N HIS A 103 31.46 59.38 34.49
CA HIS A 103 30.05 59.42 34.07
C HIS A 103 29.48 58.04 33.72
N LEU A 104 30.29 57.14 33.15
CA LEU A 104 29.87 55.76 32.86
C LEU A 104 29.75 54.90 34.13
N LEU A 105 30.61 55.10 35.12
CA LEU A 105 30.54 54.39 36.41
C LEU A 105 29.41 54.91 37.30
N ALA A 106 29.10 56.21 37.26
CA ALA A 106 27.99 56.81 38.00
C ALA A 106 26.61 56.35 37.50
N ASN A 107 26.48 55.99 36.22
CA ASN A 107 25.24 55.43 35.67
C ASN A 107 25.04 53.93 35.97
N GLU A 108 26.09 53.20 36.36
CA GLU A 108 25.97 51.80 36.76
C GLU A 108 25.69 51.63 38.26
N HIS A 109 26.06 52.60 39.12
CA HIS A 109 25.77 52.56 40.56
C HIS A 109 25.51 53.96 41.16
N PRO A 110 24.25 54.34 41.48
CA PRO A 110 23.96 55.57 42.18
C PRO A 110 24.13 55.39 43.70
N LEU A 111 25.18 56.02 44.24
CA LEU A 111 25.36 56.48 45.64
C LEU A 111 24.96 55.52 46.78
N GLY A 112 25.97 54.87 47.37
CA GLY A 112 25.92 54.37 48.76
C GLY A 112 27.00 53.34 49.08
N ALA A 113 27.89 53.69 50.01
CA ALA A 113 28.95 52.87 50.64
C ALA A 113 30.19 52.56 49.78
N VAL A 114 31.13 53.51 49.83
CA VAL A 114 32.56 53.28 49.55
C VAL A 114 33.17 52.73 50.83
N GLU A 115 33.38 51.40 50.90
CA GLU A 115 34.52 50.76 51.56
C GLU A 115 34.43 49.24 51.34
N GLU A 116 35.58 48.62 51.06
CA GLU A 116 35.79 47.18 50.84
C GLU A 116 35.15 46.51 49.61
N GLN A 117 35.67 46.78 48.40
CA GLN A 117 35.70 45.74 47.34
C GLN A 117 36.67 45.99 46.18
N TYR A 118 37.93 46.31 46.46
CA TYR A 118 38.97 46.39 45.42
C TYR A 118 39.60 45.04 44.99
N SER A 119 38.97 43.89 45.29
CA SER A 119 39.49 42.57 44.88
C SER A 119 38.53 41.70 44.08
N LYS A 120 37.37 42.20 43.65
CA LYS A 120 36.40 41.43 42.83
C LYS A 120 35.93 42.10 41.54
N ALA A 121 36.59 43.17 41.09
CA ALA A 121 36.23 43.91 39.88
C ALA A 121 36.90 43.39 38.59
N SER A 122 37.04 42.07 38.41
CA SER A 122 37.46 41.47 37.13
C SER A 122 36.35 40.67 36.43
N LYS A 123 35.13 40.67 36.99
CA LYS A 123 33.99 39.99 36.38
C LYS A 123 32.94 41.02 35.95
N ILE A 124 32.72 41.04 34.63
CA ILE A 124 31.68 41.76 33.88
C ILE A 124 32.15 43.15 33.38
N HIS A 125 32.94 43.13 32.31
CA HIS A 125 33.29 44.31 31.49
C HIS A 125 32.45 44.42 30.19
N LEU A 126 31.33 43.69 30.10
CA LEU A 126 30.42 43.68 28.96
C LEU A 126 29.08 44.29 29.38
N GLY A 127 28.47 45.12 28.53
CA GLY A 127 27.11 45.64 28.80
C GLY A 127 26.09 44.50 28.94
N PRO A 128 24.91 44.75 29.56
CA PRO A 128 23.96 43.69 29.95
C PRO A 128 23.55 42.76 28.79
N ILE A 129 23.39 43.29 27.58
CA ILE A 129 23.05 42.52 26.37
C ILE A 129 24.21 41.63 25.92
N GLN A 130 25.45 42.12 25.99
CA GLN A 130 26.64 41.36 25.60
C GLN A 130 26.98 40.27 26.62
N SER A 131 26.76 40.53 27.91
CA SER A 131 26.88 39.54 28.99
C SER A 131 25.87 38.40 28.84
N LEU A 132 24.61 38.73 28.56
CA LEU A 132 23.55 37.76 28.23
C LEU A 132 23.93 36.90 27.01
N PHE A 133 24.43 37.53 25.95
CA PHE A 133 24.84 36.84 24.72
C PHE A 133 26.02 35.89 24.94
N MET A 134 27.03 36.29 25.71
CA MET A 134 28.19 35.45 26.03
C MET A 134 27.84 34.28 26.96
N ASN A 135 26.92 34.48 27.91
CA ASN A 135 26.39 33.40 28.74
C ASN A 135 25.51 32.43 27.94
N TYR A 136 24.72 32.93 26.99
CA TYR A 136 23.94 32.13 26.04
C TYR A 136 24.86 31.24 25.18
N ILE A 137 25.96 31.79 24.65
CA ILE A 137 26.97 31.03 23.87
C ILE A 137 27.67 29.96 24.72
N ARG A 138 27.98 30.26 26.00
CA ARG A 138 28.64 29.28 26.89
C ARG A 138 27.70 28.13 27.27
N GLY A 139 26.42 28.40 27.55
CA GLY A 139 25.44 27.40 27.97
C GLY A 139 24.93 26.47 26.86
N HIS A 140 24.91 26.93 25.61
CA HIS A 140 24.30 26.17 24.50
C HIS A 140 25.25 25.28 23.68
N ASN A 141 26.49 25.04 24.11
CA ASN A 141 27.43 24.20 23.33
C ASN A 141 26.92 22.76 23.12
N ILE A 142 26.33 22.16 24.16
CA ILE A 142 25.75 20.81 24.07
C ILE A 142 24.45 20.86 23.26
N THR A 143 23.61 21.87 23.47
CA THR A 143 22.36 22.06 22.73
C THR A 143 22.60 22.28 21.23
N ALA A 144 23.60 23.08 20.85
CA ALA A 144 23.95 23.35 19.46
C ALA A 144 24.58 22.12 18.78
N LEU A 145 25.39 21.34 19.50
CA LEU A 145 25.93 20.07 19.01
C LEU A 145 24.82 19.02 18.81
N ILE A 146 23.88 18.92 19.75
CA ILE A 146 22.70 18.04 19.65
C ILE A 146 21.81 18.47 18.48
N LEU A 147 21.53 19.78 18.36
CA LEU A 147 20.78 20.36 17.24
C LEU A 147 21.51 20.23 15.90
N PHE A 148 22.84 20.05 15.89
CA PHE A 148 23.64 19.78 14.69
C PHE A 148 23.60 18.29 14.30
N LEU A 149 23.70 17.39 15.28
CA LEU A 149 23.74 15.94 15.03
C LEU A 149 22.37 15.35 14.68
N LEU A 150 21.28 15.84 15.29
CA LEU A 150 19.93 15.33 15.04
C LEU A 150 19.50 15.47 13.55
N PRO A 151 19.62 16.63 12.91
CA PRO A 151 19.26 16.79 11.49
C PRO A 151 20.09 15.91 10.57
N TRP A 152 21.39 15.73 10.85
CA TRP A 152 22.24 14.82 10.08
C TRP A 152 21.79 13.37 10.20
N LEU A 153 21.49 12.89 11.42
CA LEU A 153 20.93 11.56 11.63
C LEU A 153 19.57 11.40 10.93
N PHE A 154 18.74 12.44 10.93
CA PHE A 154 17.46 12.45 10.21
C PHE A 154 17.61 12.43 8.69
N SER A 155 18.47 13.29 8.12
CA SER A 155 18.73 13.31 6.67
C SER A 155 19.35 12.00 6.20
N LEU A 156 20.22 11.37 7.01
CA LEU A 156 20.76 10.04 6.73
C LEU A 156 19.64 8.97 6.77
N ALA A 157 18.76 9.01 7.77
CA ALA A 157 17.62 8.08 7.86
C ALA A 157 16.65 8.22 6.68
N ILE A 158 16.34 9.46 6.25
CA ILE A 158 15.52 9.76 5.07
C ILE A 158 16.22 9.28 3.80
N ALA A 159 17.51 9.58 3.64
CA ALA A 159 18.30 9.11 2.50
C ALA A 159 18.30 7.59 2.43
N CYS A 160 18.52 6.88 3.54
CA CYS A 160 18.45 5.42 3.60
C CYS A 160 17.05 4.87 3.31
N TYR A 161 15.99 5.52 3.80
CA TYR A 161 14.60 5.09 3.54
C TYR A 161 14.21 5.23 2.06
N TYR A 162 14.59 6.33 1.42
CA TYR A 162 14.29 6.59 0.00
C TYR A 162 15.38 6.13 -0.98
N TYR A 163 16.51 5.62 -0.50
CA TYR A 163 17.60 5.13 -1.34
C TYR A 163 17.13 4.03 -2.30
N ALA A 164 16.35 3.07 -1.80
CA ALA A 164 15.82 1.96 -2.61
C ALA A 164 14.90 2.44 -3.76
N PRO A 165 13.96 3.38 -3.56
CA PRO A 165 13.21 4.01 -4.65
C PRO A 165 14.06 4.82 -5.64
N PHE A 166 15.11 5.53 -5.17
CA PHE A 166 15.94 6.40 -6.02
C PHE A 166 17.06 5.65 -6.75
N ASN A 167 17.43 4.45 -6.29
CA ASN A 167 18.40 3.58 -6.94
C ASN A 167 17.77 2.21 -7.21
N PRO A 168 16.75 2.14 -8.09
CA PRO A 168 16.13 0.87 -8.41
C PRO A 168 17.20 -0.05 -8.99
N ILE A 169 17.41 -1.20 -8.35
CA ILE A 169 18.07 -2.33 -9.01
C ILE A 169 17.33 -2.49 -10.33
N LYS A 170 18.03 -2.29 -11.46
CA LYS A 170 17.46 -2.49 -12.78
C LYS A 170 17.10 -3.98 -12.90
N VAL A 171 15.91 -4.35 -12.49
CA VAL A 171 15.33 -5.66 -12.77
C VAL A 171 15.12 -5.69 -14.29
N ARG A 172 16.04 -6.33 -15.00
CA ARG A 172 16.03 -6.41 -16.47
C ARG A 172 15.08 -7.50 -16.98
N SER A 173 14.71 -8.46 -16.14
CA SER A 173 13.81 -9.56 -16.46
C SER A 173 12.98 -9.99 -15.26
N ILE A 174 11.72 -10.33 -15.49
CA ILE A 174 10.82 -10.91 -14.50
C ILE A 174 11.09 -12.42 -14.48
N LYS A 175 11.55 -12.94 -13.34
CA LYS A 175 11.73 -14.38 -13.13
C LYS A 175 10.38 -15.11 -13.21
N PRO A 176 10.34 -16.39 -13.59
CA PRO A 176 9.10 -17.16 -13.66
C PRO A 176 8.35 -17.18 -12.33
N TYR A 177 7.06 -16.86 -12.35
CA TYR A 177 6.16 -16.92 -11.20
C TYR A 177 4.85 -17.60 -11.58
N GLN A 178 4.11 -18.03 -10.56
CA GLN A 178 2.92 -18.87 -10.68
C GLN A 178 1.65 -18.05 -10.42
N THR A 179 0.65 -18.22 -11.29
CA THR A 179 -0.72 -17.75 -11.09
C THR A 179 -1.69 -18.88 -11.36
N LEU A 180 -2.94 -18.76 -10.92
CA LEU A 180 -3.96 -19.75 -11.27
C LEU A 180 -4.33 -19.65 -12.76
N ALA A 181 -4.70 -20.77 -13.37
CA ALA A 181 -5.10 -20.84 -14.77
C ALA A 181 -6.62 -20.98 -14.93
N HIS A 182 -7.15 -22.20 -14.73
CA HIS A 182 -8.56 -22.49 -14.90
C HIS A 182 -9.29 -22.59 -13.56
N TRP A 183 -10.62 -22.74 -13.62
CA TRP A 183 -11.47 -22.82 -12.43
C TRP A 183 -11.07 -23.95 -11.48
N ASN A 184 -10.59 -25.09 -11.99
CA ASN A 184 -10.05 -26.16 -11.16
C ASN A 184 -8.56 -25.94 -10.85
N THR A 185 -8.27 -25.50 -9.63
CA THR A 185 -6.91 -25.15 -9.20
C THR A 185 -6.04 -26.35 -8.83
N SER A 186 -6.66 -27.50 -8.61
CA SER A 186 -5.94 -28.74 -8.29
C SER A 186 -5.30 -29.41 -9.50
N GLU A 187 -5.71 -29.01 -10.71
CA GLU A 187 -5.33 -29.65 -11.98
C GLU A 187 -4.72 -28.67 -12.99
N SER A 188 -4.63 -27.39 -12.65
CA SER A 188 -4.12 -26.38 -13.57
C SER A 188 -3.34 -25.27 -12.88
N ILE A 189 -2.32 -24.78 -13.58
CA ILE A 189 -1.50 -23.65 -13.16
C ILE A 189 -1.03 -22.87 -14.38
N GLN A 190 -0.83 -21.57 -14.21
CA GLN A 190 -0.18 -20.74 -15.19
C GLN A 190 1.19 -20.30 -14.68
N ILE A 191 2.19 -20.38 -15.54
CA ILE A 191 3.54 -19.89 -15.29
C ILE A 191 3.80 -18.72 -16.21
N THR A 192 4.19 -17.59 -15.65
CA THR A 192 4.38 -16.34 -16.40
C THR A 192 5.78 -15.77 -16.18
N TRP A 193 6.38 -15.21 -17.22
CA TRP A 193 7.69 -14.54 -17.19
C TRP A 193 7.83 -13.52 -18.33
N ASN A 194 8.87 -12.67 -18.28
CA ASN A 194 9.14 -11.71 -19.36
C ASN A 194 10.20 -12.22 -20.34
N LYS A 195 10.12 -11.72 -21.58
CA LYS A 195 11.12 -11.98 -22.62
C LYS A 195 12.50 -11.46 -22.18
N ASP A 196 13.38 -12.36 -21.76
CA ASP A 196 14.81 -12.07 -21.76
C ASP A 196 15.33 -12.05 -23.20
N LYS A 197 16.47 -11.42 -23.47
CA LYS A 197 17.02 -11.21 -24.84
C LYS A 197 17.32 -12.49 -25.65
N SER A 198 16.92 -13.66 -25.18
CA SER A 198 17.14 -14.96 -25.81
C SER A 198 16.13 -15.23 -26.94
N ARG A 199 16.56 -16.07 -27.91
CA ARG A 199 15.73 -16.58 -29.02
C ARG A 199 14.89 -17.80 -28.61
N ASP A 200 15.21 -18.47 -27.51
CA ASP A 200 14.68 -19.78 -27.13
C ASP A 200 14.06 -19.75 -25.72
N ASN A 201 13.00 -18.94 -25.56
CA ASN A 201 12.30 -18.77 -24.29
C ASN A 201 11.25 -19.87 -24.09
N LYS A 202 11.66 -21.14 -24.04
CA LYS A 202 10.78 -22.28 -23.75
C LYS A 202 10.71 -22.54 -22.25
N LEU A 203 9.69 -23.29 -21.81
CA LEU A 203 9.65 -23.87 -20.48
C LEU A 203 10.03 -25.35 -20.58
N LEU A 204 10.94 -25.81 -19.71
CA LEU A 204 11.33 -27.21 -19.62
C LEU A 204 10.68 -27.83 -18.40
N LEU A 205 9.78 -28.80 -18.63
CA LEU A 205 9.06 -29.53 -17.60
C LEU A 205 9.69 -30.89 -17.37
N PHE A 206 9.98 -31.25 -16.12
CA PHE A 206 10.59 -32.53 -15.80
C PHE A 206 9.57 -33.67 -15.97
N LYS A 207 9.96 -34.72 -16.70
CA LYS A 207 9.09 -35.87 -17.02
C LYS A 207 8.82 -36.78 -15.84
N GLU A 208 9.76 -36.86 -14.90
CA GLU A 208 9.65 -37.73 -13.75
C GLU A 208 9.02 -37.03 -12.55
N THR A 209 8.59 -37.82 -11.56
CA THR A 209 7.91 -37.32 -10.35
C THR A 209 8.86 -37.05 -9.19
N ARG A 210 10.11 -37.49 -9.28
CA ARG A 210 11.15 -37.24 -8.28
C ARG A 210 11.72 -35.82 -8.41
N ILE A 211 12.43 -35.37 -7.37
CA ILE A 211 13.19 -34.12 -7.42
C ILE A 211 14.38 -34.29 -8.39
N PRO A 212 14.56 -33.39 -9.38
CA PRO A 212 15.73 -33.39 -10.23
C PRO A 212 17.03 -33.15 -9.43
N ILE A 213 18.06 -33.91 -9.75
CA ILE A 213 19.44 -33.71 -9.27
C ILE A 213 20.27 -33.00 -10.35
N GLY A 214 21.47 -32.54 -9.99
CA GLY A 214 22.31 -31.73 -10.90
C GLY A 214 22.57 -32.38 -12.26
N ASP A 215 22.76 -33.70 -12.30
CA ASP A 215 22.97 -34.46 -13.54
C ASP A 215 21.73 -34.48 -14.46
N ASP A 216 20.52 -34.40 -13.88
CA ASP A 216 19.28 -34.40 -14.66
C ASP A 216 19.11 -33.11 -15.46
N MET A 217 19.60 -31.98 -14.94
CA MET A 217 19.50 -30.68 -15.62
C MET A 217 20.30 -30.64 -16.93
N VAL A 218 21.33 -31.49 -17.06
CA VAL A 218 22.15 -31.60 -18.27
C VAL A 218 21.54 -32.57 -19.29
N ASN A 219 20.70 -33.50 -18.84
CA ASN A 219 20.08 -34.51 -19.68
C ASN A 219 18.72 -34.04 -20.24
N LEU A 220 18.75 -33.37 -21.40
CA LEU A 220 17.55 -32.85 -22.08
C LEU A 220 16.47 -33.92 -22.38
N SER A 221 16.80 -35.21 -22.44
CA SER A 221 15.80 -36.26 -22.68
C SER A 221 14.77 -36.41 -21.55
N LEU A 222 15.11 -35.97 -20.34
CA LEU A 222 14.25 -35.99 -19.15
C LEU A 222 13.28 -34.80 -19.07
N TRP A 223 13.34 -33.89 -20.04
CA TRP A 223 12.55 -32.66 -20.04
C TRP A 223 11.62 -32.63 -21.25
N ASP A 224 10.40 -32.16 -21.03
CA ASP A 224 9.46 -31.80 -22.08
C ASP A 224 9.58 -30.31 -22.38
N GLU A 225 9.76 -29.99 -23.66
CA GLU A 225 9.81 -28.62 -24.15
C GLU A 225 8.40 -28.09 -24.37
N ILE A 226 8.06 -27.03 -23.65
CA ILE A 226 6.77 -26.34 -23.76
C ILE A 226 6.99 -24.95 -24.31
N ILE A 227 6.38 -24.67 -25.46
CA ILE A 227 6.44 -23.36 -26.12
C ILE A 227 5.43 -22.44 -25.46
N PRO A 228 5.85 -21.28 -24.92
CA PRO A 228 4.89 -20.35 -24.31
C PRO A 228 4.08 -19.61 -25.36
N SER A 229 2.86 -19.28 -24.96
CA SER A 229 2.09 -18.23 -25.61
C SER A 229 2.70 -16.86 -25.32
N VAL A 230 2.48 -15.91 -26.23
CA VAL A 230 3.04 -14.55 -26.15
C VAL A 230 1.91 -13.54 -26.06
N SER A 231 1.93 -12.72 -25.01
CA SER A 231 1.05 -11.55 -24.88
C SER A 231 1.92 -10.32 -24.67
N SER A 232 2.03 -9.46 -25.69
CA SER A 232 2.94 -8.31 -25.70
C SER A 232 4.40 -8.74 -25.36
N ASN A 233 4.98 -8.22 -24.27
CA ASN A 233 6.34 -8.57 -23.81
C ASN A 233 6.40 -9.75 -22.83
N GLN A 234 5.24 -10.36 -22.51
CA GLN A 234 5.13 -11.47 -21.58
C GLN A 234 5.03 -12.82 -22.29
N ARG A 235 5.53 -13.84 -21.61
CA ARG A 235 5.40 -15.25 -21.94
C ARG A 235 4.62 -15.94 -20.85
N TYR A 236 3.69 -16.80 -21.24
CA TYR A 236 2.96 -17.62 -20.29
C TYR A 236 2.75 -19.04 -20.85
N VAL A 237 2.69 -19.99 -19.93
CA VAL A 237 2.32 -21.38 -20.20
C VAL A 237 1.20 -21.74 -19.25
N VAL A 238 0.12 -22.29 -19.79
CA VAL A 238 -0.96 -22.89 -19.01
C VAL A 238 -0.76 -24.40 -19.04
N LEU A 239 -0.54 -24.98 -17.86
CA LEU A 239 -0.45 -26.42 -17.67
C LEU A 239 -1.78 -26.92 -17.12
N THR A 240 -2.27 -28.02 -17.68
CA THR A 240 -3.58 -28.61 -17.36
C THR A 240 -3.44 -30.12 -17.18
N ASN A 241 -4.52 -30.78 -16.73
CA ASN A 241 -4.55 -32.22 -16.46
C ASN A 241 -3.45 -32.66 -15.46
N LEU A 242 -3.11 -31.77 -14.52
CA LEU A 242 -2.14 -32.05 -13.47
C LEU A 242 -2.79 -32.91 -12.38
N THR A 243 -1.99 -33.74 -11.72
CA THR A 243 -2.49 -34.64 -10.68
C THR A 243 -2.57 -33.92 -9.33
N PRO A 244 -3.74 -33.90 -8.66
CA PRO A 244 -3.87 -33.33 -7.32
C PRO A 244 -2.89 -33.96 -6.32
N GLY A 245 -2.32 -33.14 -5.43
CA GLY A 245 -1.36 -33.60 -4.43
C GLY A 245 0.08 -33.85 -4.93
N GLN A 246 0.34 -33.70 -6.23
CA GLN A 246 1.66 -33.92 -6.82
C GLN A 246 2.48 -32.63 -6.90
N CYS A 247 3.81 -32.75 -6.79
CA CYS A 247 4.75 -31.69 -7.14
C CYS A 247 5.39 -31.97 -8.50
N TYR A 248 5.54 -30.93 -9.30
CA TYR A 248 6.22 -30.95 -10.59
C TYR A 248 7.37 -29.94 -10.59
N TYR A 249 8.39 -30.20 -11.40
CA TYR A 249 9.61 -29.40 -11.44
C TYR A 249 9.84 -28.83 -12.84
N TYR A 250 10.24 -27.57 -12.91
CA TYR A 250 10.47 -26.90 -14.18
C TYR A 250 11.58 -25.85 -14.08
N TYR A 251 12.14 -25.49 -15.22
CA TYR A 251 12.96 -24.28 -15.33
C TYR A 251 12.74 -23.59 -16.68
N VAL A 252 13.14 -22.33 -16.74
CA VAL A 252 13.12 -21.52 -17.97
C VAL A 252 14.59 -21.19 -18.28
N PRO A 253 15.16 -21.72 -19.38
CA PRO A 253 16.54 -21.46 -19.75
C PRO A 253 16.84 -19.97 -19.85
N SER A 254 17.91 -19.53 -19.21
CA SER A 254 18.38 -18.15 -19.21
C SER A 254 19.76 -18.05 -19.86
N PHE A 255 20.05 -16.93 -20.52
CA PHE A 255 21.40 -16.67 -21.08
C PHE A 255 22.45 -16.39 -19.98
N THR A 256 22.01 -16.24 -18.73
CA THR A 256 22.81 -15.79 -17.59
C THR A 256 23.15 -16.96 -16.67
N ALA A 257 23.85 -17.99 -17.18
CA ALA A 257 24.64 -19.03 -16.48
C ALA A 257 24.10 -19.74 -15.21
N SER A 258 22.92 -19.42 -14.68
CA SER A 258 22.31 -20.04 -13.50
C SER A 258 20.82 -20.24 -13.77
N ASP A 259 20.51 -21.31 -14.47
CA ASP A 259 19.13 -21.77 -14.60
C ASP A 259 18.64 -22.21 -13.21
N GLU A 260 17.55 -21.61 -12.76
CA GLU A 260 17.00 -21.87 -11.43
C GLU A 260 15.85 -22.88 -11.54
N LEU A 261 16.01 -24.02 -10.87
CA LEU A 261 14.96 -25.02 -10.73
C LEU A 261 13.81 -24.46 -9.88
N ASN A 262 12.58 -24.57 -10.38
CA ASN A 262 11.37 -24.19 -9.67
C ASN A 262 10.47 -25.42 -9.49
N SER A 263 9.56 -25.34 -8.53
CA SER A 263 8.60 -26.40 -8.23
C SER A 263 7.18 -25.84 -8.13
N MET A 264 6.22 -26.61 -8.60
CA MET A 264 4.79 -26.34 -8.44
C MET A 264 4.15 -27.54 -7.74
N CYS A 265 3.54 -27.32 -6.57
CA CYS A 265 2.96 -28.36 -5.74
C CYS A 265 1.46 -28.12 -5.57
N PHE A 266 0.66 -29.12 -5.93
CA PHE A 266 -0.80 -29.03 -5.92
C PHE A 266 -1.37 -29.55 -4.61
N LEU A 267 -2.52 -28.98 -4.22
CA LEU A 267 -3.27 -29.48 -3.08
C LEU A 267 -3.88 -30.86 -3.41
N PRO A 268 -3.85 -31.82 -2.49
CA PRO A 268 -4.61 -33.05 -2.64
C PRO A 268 -6.11 -32.78 -2.66
N THR A 269 -6.88 -33.70 -3.25
CA THR A 269 -8.34 -33.65 -3.23
C THR A 269 -8.85 -33.66 -1.78
N GLY A 270 -9.76 -32.74 -1.44
CA GLY A 270 -10.31 -32.59 -0.10
C GLY A 270 -9.36 -31.91 0.92
N ALA A 271 -8.23 -31.34 0.47
CA ALA A 271 -7.34 -30.60 1.35
C ALA A 271 -8.00 -29.33 1.92
N HIS A 272 -7.48 -28.89 3.06
CA HIS A 272 -7.88 -27.69 3.77
C HIS A 272 -6.93 -26.53 3.41
N PRO A 273 -7.27 -25.67 2.44
CA PRO A 273 -6.36 -24.62 1.99
C PRO A 273 -6.20 -23.50 3.02
N THR A 274 -5.01 -22.93 3.05
CA THR A 274 -4.71 -21.64 3.68
C THR A 274 -4.42 -20.61 2.60
N ILE A 275 -5.16 -19.51 2.60
CA ILE A 275 -5.08 -18.45 1.60
C ILE A 275 -4.68 -17.15 2.30
N ALA A 276 -3.60 -16.51 1.85
CA ALA A 276 -3.29 -15.15 2.29
C ALA A 276 -4.05 -14.14 1.45
N VAL A 277 -4.69 -13.18 2.11
CA VAL A 277 -5.40 -12.07 1.47
C VAL A 277 -4.71 -10.77 1.85
N ILE A 278 -4.29 -10.01 0.84
CA ILE A 278 -3.46 -8.82 0.98
C ILE A 278 -4.06 -7.73 0.08
N ALA A 279 -4.27 -6.54 0.62
CA ALA A 279 -4.75 -5.37 -0.13
C ALA A 279 -3.75 -4.22 0.01
N ASP A 280 -3.82 -3.22 -0.88
CA ASP A 280 -3.14 -1.93 -0.70
C ASP A 280 -1.63 -2.03 -0.41
N ILE A 281 -0.91 -2.91 -1.12
CA ILE A 281 0.53 -3.14 -0.90
C ILE A 281 1.33 -1.84 -1.08
N GLY A 282 1.02 -1.03 -2.09
CA GLY A 282 1.76 0.20 -2.37
C GLY A 282 3.26 -0.05 -2.59
N SER A 283 4.09 0.91 -2.16
CA SER A 283 5.49 0.98 -2.58
C SER A 283 6.51 0.99 -1.47
N SER A 284 6.13 0.63 -0.24
CA SER A 284 7.05 0.57 0.90
C SER A 284 7.97 -0.66 0.81
N PRO A 285 9.27 -0.51 0.48
CA PRO A 285 10.14 -1.68 0.27
C PRO A 285 10.37 -2.47 1.56
N TYR A 286 10.43 -1.76 2.70
CA TYR A 286 10.60 -2.38 4.02
C TYR A 286 9.39 -3.25 4.39
N ILE A 287 8.17 -2.74 4.23
CA ILE A 287 6.96 -3.52 4.54
C ILE A 287 6.81 -4.68 3.57
N ASN A 288 7.10 -4.48 2.28
CA ASN A 288 7.08 -5.54 1.27
C ASN A 288 8.05 -6.68 1.61
N GLN A 289 9.27 -6.36 2.06
CA GLN A 289 10.24 -7.37 2.50
C GLN A 289 9.76 -8.13 3.74
N LEU A 290 9.17 -7.43 4.72
CA LEU A 290 8.61 -8.08 5.90
C LEU A 290 7.43 -8.99 5.55
N LEU A 291 6.49 -8.51 4.74
CA LEU A 291 5.35 -9.27 4.25
C LEU A 291 5.83 -10.53 3.51
N ASN A 292 6.82 -10.40 2.63
CA ASN A 292 7.44 -11.53 1.95
C ASN A 292 8.01 -12.56 2.96
N LYS A 293 8.70 -12.11 4.01
CA LYS A 293 9.17 -12.98 5.10
C LYS A 293 8.02 -13.66 5.86
N ARG A 294 6.91 -12.95 6.11
CA ARG A 294 5.72 -13.52 6.76
C ARG A 294 5.10 -14.61 5.90
N LEU A 295 4.92 -14.38 4.60
CA LEU A 295 4.40 -15.38 3.67
C LEU A 295 5.29 -16.63 3.59
N HIS A 296 6.61 -16.48 3.59
CA HIS A 296 7.51 -17.63 3.67
C HIS A 296 7.36 -18.41 4.99
N SER A 297 7.09 -17.71 6.10
CA SER A 297 6.92 -18.31 7.43
C SER A 297 5.58 -19.01 7.61
N THR A 298 4.49 -18.46 7.09
CA THR A 298 3.14 -19.04 7.21
C THR A 298 2.84 -20.03 6.09
N SER A 299 3.51 -19.89 4.96
CA SER A 299 3.35 -20.69 3.75
C SER A 299 1.91 -20.98 3.30
N PRO A 300 1.05 -19.96 3.11
CA PRO A 300 -0.26 -20.15 2.51
C PRO A 300 -0.15 -20.76 1.11
N ASN A 301 -1.09 -21.65 0.76
CA ASN A 301 -1.15 -22.35 -0.53
C ASN A 301 -1.42 -21.39 -1.68
N LEU A 302 -2.14 -20.30 -1.43
CA LEU A 302 -2.52 -19.29 -2.41
C LEU A 302 -2.38 -17.89 -1.81
N THR A 303 -1.96 -16.93 -2.62
CA THR A 303 -2.01 -15.50 -2.26
C THR A 303 -3.02 -14.76 -3.12
N VAL A 304 -3.89 -14.00 -2.49
CA VAL A 304 -4.87 -13.13 -3.13
C VAL A 304 -4.44 -11.67 -2.91
N LEU A 305 -4.29 -10.94 -4.02
CA LEU A 305 -3.95 -9.53 -4.06
C LEU A 305 -5.19 -8.71 -4.45
N LEU A 306 -5.74 -7.97 -3.49
CA LEU A 306 -6.89 -7.08 -3.65
C LEU A 306 -6.42 -5.67 -3.96
N GLY A 307 -5.91 -5.50 -5.20
CA GLY A 307 -5.66 -4.21 -5.86
C GLY A 307 -4.80 -3.21 -5.09
N ASN A 308 -4.61 -2.03 -5.70
CA ASN A 308 -3.78 -0.95 -5.18
C ASN A 308 -2.37 -1.46 -4.79
N MET A 309 -1.83 -2.37 -5.60
CA MET A 309 -0.58 -3.08 -5.37
C MET A 309 0.63 -2.16 -5.51
N VAL A 310 0.51 -1.14 -6.38
CA VAL A 310 1.56 -0.13 -6.62
C VAL A 310 1.06 1.26 -6.24
N LYS A 311 1.95 2.26 -6.11
CA LYS A 311 1.52 3.65 -5.87
C LYS A 311 0.86 4.28 -7.10
N SER A 312 1.32 3.91 -8.29
CA SER A 312 0.81 4.37 -9.57
C SER A 312 0.84 3.20 -10.56
N GLY A 313 -0.33 2.78 -11.05
CA GLY A 313 -0.46 1.66 -11.98
C GLY A 313 0.25 1.90 -13.32
N VAL A 314 0.44 3.17 -13.69
CA VAL A 314 1.03 3.58 -14.97
C VAL A 314 2.56 3.70 -14.94
N GLN A 315 3.18 3.48 -13.78
CA GLN A 315 4.62 3.64 -13.59
C GLN A 315 5.33 2.28 -13.47
N GLU A 316 6.06 1.88 -14.50
CA GLU A 316 6.77 0.59 -14.55
C GLU A 316 7.71 0.38 -13.35
N SER A 317 8.42 1.43 -12.89
CA SER A 317 9.38 1.29 -11.79
C SER A 317 8.73 0.88 -10.46
N GLU A 318 7.45 1.16 -10.26
CA GLU A 318 6.71 0.71 -9.06
C GLU A 318 6.44 -0.80 -9.11
N TRP A 319 6.11 -1.33 -10.28
CA TRP A 319 5.93 -2.77 -10.49
C TRP A 319 7.24 -3.54 -10.31
N LEU A 320 8.36 -2.97 -10.79
CA LEU A 320 9.68 -3.57 -10.63
C LEU A 320 10.12 -3.69 -9.16
N LEU A 321 9.61 -2.85 -8.25
CA LEU A 321 9.88 -2.98 -6.80
C LEU A 321 9.30 -4.28 -6.23
N LEU A 322 8.11 -4.70 -6.67
CA LEU A 322 7.49 -5.96 -6.25
C LEU A 322 8.25 -7.18 -6.80
N MET A 323 9.02 -6.99 -7.88
CA MET A 323 9.76 -8.02 -8.61
C MET A 323 11.24 -8.14 -8.23
N GLN A 324 11.70 -7.35 -7.26
CA GLN A 324 13.04 -7.49 -6.72
C GLN A 324 13.23 -8.85 -6.02
N PRO A 325 14.47 -9.34 -5.83
CA PRO A 325 14.74 -10.62 -5.16
C PRO A 325 14.11 -10.75 -3.76
N ASN A 326 13.96 -9.63 -3.05
CA ASN A 326 13.30 -9.55 -1.73
C ASN A 326 11.81 -9.14 -1.81
N GLY A 327 11.27 -8.90 -3.01
CA GLY A 327 9.88 -8.55 -3.24
C GLY A 327 8.92 -9.75 -3.24
N LEU A 328 7.63 -9.46 -3.35
CA LEU A 328 6.55 -10.47 -3.28
C LEU A 328 6.59 -11.47 -4.44
N PHE A 329 7.03 -11.06 -5.63
CA PHE A 329 7.10 -12.00 -6.76
C PHE A 329 8.11 -13.10 -6.53
N ASN A 330 9.12 -12.92 -5.66
CA ASN A 330 10.00 -14.00 -5.26
C ASN A 330 9.25 -15.12 -4.52
N TYR A 331 8.23 -14.78 -3.73
CA TYR A 331 7.34 -15.76 -3.11
C TYR A 331 6.48 -16.48 -4.15
N PHE A 332 5.99 -15.74 -5.15
CA PHE A 332 5.12 -16.29 -6.20
C PHE A 332 5.82 -17.27 -7.15
N ARG A 333 7.14 -17.40 -7.05
CA ARG A 333 7.91 -18.42 -7.78
C ARG A 333 7.61 -19.83 -7.35
N GLY A 334 7.28 -20.02 -6.06
CA GLY A 334 7.00 -21.33 -5.48
C GLY A 334 5.53 -21.55 -5.15
N ARG A 335 4.69 -20.49 -5.17
CA ARG A 335 3.27 -20.58 -4.84
C ARG A 335 2.42 -19.65 -5.69
N PRO A 336 1.19 -20.05 -6.06
CA PRO A 336 0.33 -19.23 -6.91
C PRO A 336 -0.13 -17.94 -6.26
N ALA A 337 -0.32 -16.92 -7.09
CA ALA A 337 -1.05 -15.72 -6.77
C ALA A 337 -2.27 -15.51 -7.69
N VAL A 338 -3.29 -14.82 -7.18
CA VAL A 338 -4.38 -14.23 -7.94
C VAL A 338 -4.45 -12.76 -7.58
N ALA A 339 -4.60 -11.90 -8.57
CA ALA A 339 -4.78 -10.47 -8.36
C ALA A 339 -6.10 -9.99 -8.96
N LEU A 340 -6.64 -8.94 -8.34
CA LEU A 340 -7.65 -8.04 -8.90
C LEU A 340 -7.05 -6.64 -9.07
N PRO A 341 -7.44 -5.88 -10.11
CA PRO A 341 -7.01 -4.50 -10.26
C PRO A 341 -7.71 -3.61 -9.24
N GLY A 342 -6.97 -2.67 -8.66
CA GLY A 342 -7.51 -1.61 -7.82
C GLY A 342 -7.73 -0.31 -8.59
N PHE A 343 -8.03 0.75 -7.83
CA PHE A 343 -8.18 2.09 -8.39
C PHE A 343 -6.88 2.54 -9.06
N LYS A 344 -5.73 2.33 -8.40
CA LYS A 344 -4.43 2.79 -8.90
C LYS A 344 -4.00 2.08 -10.18
N GLU A 345 -4.36 0.81 -10.35
CA GLU A 345 -4.11 0.05 -11.58
C GLU A 345 -5.08 0.43 -12.71
N SER A 346 -6.28 0.91 -12.37
CA SER A 346 -7.34 1.28 -13.31
C SER A 346 -7.31 2.75 -13.75
N GLN A 347 -6.32 3.53 -13.31
CA GLN A 347 -6.14 4.90 -13.77
C GLN A 347 -5.69 4.95 -15.24
N ASP A 348 -6.29 5.84 -16.01
CA ASP A 348 -5.91 6.07 -17.40
C ASP A 348 -4.49 6.64 -17.50
N SER A 349 -3.72 6.10 -18.44
CA SER A 349 -2.37 6.60 -18.75
C SER A 349 -2.43 7.57 -19.92
N VAL A 350 -1.80 8.74 -19.79
CA VAL A 350 -1.58 9.66 -20.93
C VAL A 350 -0.76 9.00 -22.04
N PHE A 351 0.12 8.05 -21.68
CA PHE A 351 0.97 7.32 -22.63
C PHE A 351 0.25 6.12 -23.27
N PHE A 352 -0.76 5.57 -22.60
CA PHE A 352 -1.54 4.42 -23.06
C PHE A 352 -3.05 4.67 -22.92
N PRO A 353 -3.59 5.70 -23.59
CA PRO A 353 -4.99 6.13 -23.40
C PRO A 353 -6.00 5.06 -23.87
N ASN A 354 -5.59 4.18 -24.77
CA ASN A 354 -6.40 3.08 -25.31
C ASN A 354 -6.11 1.73 -24.64
N SER A 355 -5.32 1.72 -23.55
CA SER A 355 -4.98 0.50 -22.82
C SER A 355 -4.96 0.78 -21.32
N PRO A 356 -6.12 1.06 -20.70
CA PRO A 356 -6.22 1.12 -19.26
C PRO A 356 -5.67 -0.19 -18.68
N ARG A 357 -5.03 -0.11 -17.51
CA ARG A 357 -4.41 -1.28 -16.84
C ARG A 357 -3.28 -1.95 -17.60
N TYR A 358 -2.66 -1.29 -18.58
CA TYR A 358 -1.58 -1.88 -19.40
C TYR A 358 -0.52 -2.64 -18.60
N PHE A 359 0.05 -2.03 -17.55
CA PHE A 359 1.06 -2.73 -16.74
C PHE A 359 0.46 -3.84 -15.87
N TYR A 360 -0.76 -3.67 -15.38
CA TYR A 360 -1.44 -4.74 -14.65
C TYR A 360 -1.69 -5.95 -15.56
N SER A 361 -2.20 -5.76 -16.78
CA SER A 361 -2.50 -6.85 -17.72
C SER A 361 -1.25 -7.48 -18.30
N LEU A 362 -0.14 -6.74 -18.35
CA LEU A 362 1.18 -7.36 -18.46
C LEU A 362 1.37 -8.27 -17.25
N VAL A 363 1.49 -7.75 -16.03
CA VAL A 363 1.90 -8.52 -14.85
C VAL A 363 0.92 -9.63 -14.42
N PHE A 364 -0.35 -9.53 -14.73
CA PHE A 364 -1.37 -10.51 -14.38
C PHE A 364 -2.21 -10.81 -15.62
N SER A 365 -1.74 -11.77 -16.41
CA SER A 365 -2.38 -12.22 -17.64
C SER A 365 -3.18 -13.50 -17.40
N ASP A 366 -4.36 -13.38 -16.82
CA ASP A 366 -5.14 -14.55 -16.38
C ASP A 366 -5.76 -15.35 -17.54
N SER A 367 -5.60 -16.67 -17.57
CA SER A 367 -6.11 -17.49 -18.69
C SER A 367 -7.64 -17.38 -18.87
N GLN A 368 -8.42 -17.22 -17.79
CA GLN A 368 -9.88 -17.04 -17.89
C GLN A 368 -10.26 -15.68 -18.49
N VAL A 369 -9.42 -14.66 -18.28
CA VAL A 369 -9.62 -13.32 -18.85
C VAL A 369 -9.20 -13.33 -20.32
N LEU A 370 -8.06 -13.95 -20.62
CA LEU A 370 -7.53 -14.09 -21.98
C LEU A 370 -8.45 -14.90 -22.89
N SER A 371 -9.08 -15.97 -22.39
CA SER A 371 -10.02 -16.76 -23.18
C SER A 371 -11.23 -15.92 -23.62
N ARG A 372 -11.79 -15.11 -22.70
CA ARG A 372 -12.87 -14.17 -23.03
C ARG A 372 -12.43 -13.12 -24.05
N TYR A 373 -11.18 -12.64 -23.95
CA TYR A 373 -10.61 -11.72 -24.95
C TYR A 373 -10.60 -12.33 -26.35
N ASN A 374 -10.11 -13.55 -26.47
CA ASN A 374 -10.04 -14.25 -27.76
C ASN A 374 -11.43 -14.53 -28.33
N GLU A 375 -12.39 -14.96 -27.51
CA GLU A 375 -13.78 -15.16 -27.95
C GLU A 375 -14.40 -13.87 -28.49
N THR A 376 -14.12 -12.72 -27.85
CA THR A 376 -14.58 -11.42 -28.35
C THR A 376 -13.86 -10.98 -29.64
N SER A 377 -12.56 -11.25 -29.79
CA SER A 377 -11.80 -10.86 -30.99
C SER A 377 -12.11 -11.71 -32.22
N TYR A 378 -12.36 -13.02 -32.04
CA TYR A 378 -12.77 -13.91 -33.14
C TYR A 378 -14.16 -13.57 -33.68
N ASN A 379 -15.05 -13.01 -32.85
CA ASN A 379 -16.34 -12.52 -33.32
C ASN A 379 -16.27 -11.21 -34.11
N THR A 380 -15.11 -10.53 -34.12
CA THR A 380 -14.87 -9.32 -34.92
C THR A 380 -14.11 -9.56 -36.24
N GLU A 381 -13.49 -10.72 -36.43
CA GLU A 381 -12.87 -11.10 -37.70
C GLU A 381 -13.81 -12.00 -38.51
N LEU A 382 -14.51 -11.41 -39.48
CA LEU A 382 -15.38 -12.09 -40.43
C LEU A 382 -14.58 -13.07 -41.33
N PRO A 383 -15.00 -14.33 -41.49
CA PRO A 383 -14.75 -15.06 -42.73
C PRO A 383 -16.06 -15.17 -43.52
N SER A 384 -15.94 -14.85 -44.80
CA SER A 384 -16.98 -15.09 -45.81
C SER A 384 -17.30 -16.58 -45.91
N ASN A 385 -18.59 -16.89 -45.76
CA ASN A 385 -19.27 -18.14 -46.11
C ASN A 385 -19.45 -19.22 -45.02
N ILE A 386 -20.71 -19.28 -44.57
CA ILE A 386 -21.49 -20.47 -44.13
C ILE A 386 -21.52 -20.78 -42.61
N ARG A 387 -22.60 -20.24 -42.00
CA ARG A 387 -23.57 -20.84 -41.06
C ARG A 387 -23.07 -21.79 -39.95
N SER A 388 -23.37 -21.44 -38.70
CA SER A 388 -24.57 -21.97 -38.00
C SER A 388 -24.77 -21.38 -36.58
N HIS A 389 -25.95 -20.79 -36.38
CA HIS A 389 -26.68 -20.54 -35.13
C HIS A 389 -25.94 -20.41 -33.78
N ARG A 390 -25.32 -19.26 -33.52
CA ARG A 390 -25.47 -18.43 -32.29
C ARG A 390 -24.61 -17.15 -32.38
N ALA A 391 -24.69 -16.44 -33.50
CA ALA A 391 -24.20 -15.07 -33.56
C ALA A 391 -25.31 -14.16 -33.01
N ILE A 392 -25.16 -13.69 -31.77
CA ILE A 392 -26.01 -12.61 -31.26
C ILE A 392 -25.61 -11.37 -32.05
N ASN A 393 -26.54 -10.80 -32.82
CA ASN A 393 -26.41 -9.49 -33.48
C ASN A 393 -26.13 -8.41 -32.43
N LEU A 394 -24.85 -8.20 -32.12
CA LEU A 394 -24.37 -7.20 -31.16
C LEU A 394 -24.26 -5.80 -31.78
N ASP A 395 -24.13 -5.70 -33.10
CA ASP A 395 -24.04 -4.42 -33.82
C ASP A 395 -25.38 -3.66 -33.94
N GLN A 396 -26.48 -4.14 -33.35
CA GLN A 396 -27.82 -3.51 -33.44
C GLN A 396 -28.50 -3.15 -32.11
N ARG A 397 -27.95 -3.52 -30.94
CA ARG A 397 -28.57 -3.20 -29.65
C ARG A 397 -27.94 -1.95 -29.05
N SER A 398 -28.71 -0.86 -28.98
CA SER A 398 -28.30 0.38 -28.34
C SER A 398 -28.60 0.44 -26.83
N ASN A 399 -29.39 -0.49 -26.27
CA ASN A 399 -29.82 -0.46 -24.87
C ASN A 399 -30.03 -1.88 -24.29
N TYR A 400 -29.85 -2.02 -22.98
CA TYR A 400 -30.12 -3.27 -22.24
C TYR A 400 -31.63 -3.56 -22.17
N THR A 401 -31.99 -4.84 -22.28
CA THR A 401 -33.37 -5.33 -22.11
C THR A 401 -33.66 -5.64 -20.63
N ASP A 402 -34.94 -5.78 -20.26
CA ASP A 402 -35.30 -6.18 -18.89
C ASP A 402 -34.73 -7.53 -18.48
N GLU A 403 -34.58 -8.46 -19.44
CA GLU A 403 -33.91 -9.75 -19.23
C GLU A 403 -32.42 -9.60 -18.94
N ASP A 404 -31.75 -8.65 -19.60
CA ASP A 404 -30.33 -8.38 -19.34
C ASP A 404 -30.14 -7.81 -17.92
N LEU A 405 -31.11 -7.03 -17.44
CA LEU A 405 -31.09 -6.37 -16.12
C LEU A 405 -31.80 -7.17 -15.01
N LYS A 406 -32.20 -8.43 -15.26
CA LYS A 406 -33.06 -9.20 -14.33
C LYS A 406 -32.47 -9.34 -12.92
N TYR A 407 -31.15 -9.44 -12.82
CA TYR A 407 -30.43 -9.59 -11.54
C TYR A 407 -29.99 -8.24 -10.93
N ILE A 408 -30.25 -7.12 -11.60
CA ILE A 408 -29.99 -5.79 -11.06
C ILE A 408 -31.26 -5.30 -10.33
N PRO A 409 -31.14 -4.93 -9.03
CA PRO A 409 -32.26 -4.39 -8.26
C PRO A 409 -32.94 -3.22 -8.96
N GLU A 410 -34.28 -3.17 -8.91
CA GLU A 410 -35.09 -2.20 -9.64
C GLU A 410 -34.65 -0.75 -9.41
N HIS A 411 -34.37 -0.39 -8.15
CA HIS A 411 -33.94 0.95 -7.76
C HIS A 411 -32.54 1.35 -8.30
N LEU A 412 -31.71 0.37 -8.69
CA LEU A 412 -30.40 0.60 -9.32
C LEU A 412 -30.48 0.63 -10.85
N ARG A 413 -31.54 0.09 -11.48
CA ARG A 413 -31.65 0.01 -12.95
C ARG A 413 -31.54 1.36 -13.64
N LYS A 414 -31.93 2.46 -12.97
CA LYS A 414 -31.77 3.83 -13.47
C LYS A 414 -30.30 4.20 -13.82
N TYR A 415 -29.32 3.56 -13.19
CA TYR A 415 -27.89 3.79 -13.47
C TYR A 415 -27.40 3.03 -14.71
N TYR A 416 -28.16 2.04 -15.18
CA TYR A 416 -27.81 1.17 -16.32
C TYR A 416 -28.60 1.51 -17.59
N GLN A 417 -29.59 2.41 -17.47
CA GLN A 417 -30.43 2.83 -18.59
C GLN A 417 -29.74 3.87 -19.49
N GLY A 418 -29.94 3.76 -20.80
CA GLY A 418 -29.43 4.72 -21.78
C GLY A 418 -27.92 4.62 -22.04
N GLU A 419 -27.35 3.43 -21.87
CA GLU A 419 -25.95 3.12 -22.17
C GLU A 419 -25.83 2.40 -23.52
N ASP A 420 -24.95 2.92 -24.39
CA ASP A 420 -24.67 2.31 -25.70
C ASP A 420 -23.78 1.06 -25.53
N ILE A 421 -24.42 -0.12 -25.57
CA ILE A 421 -23.80 -1.44 -25.36
C ILE A 421 -22.61 -1.67 -26.30
N ALA A 422 -22.71 -1.23 -27.56
CA ALA A 422 -21.70 -1.50 -28.59
C ALA A 422 -20.36 -0.77 -28.34
N LEU A 423 -20.42 0.37 -27.65
CA LEU A 423 -19.26 1.17 -27.26
C LEU A 423 -18.60 0.67 -25.96
N ILE A 424 -19.37 0.03 -25.08
CA ILE A 424 -18.92 -0.52 -23.79
C ILE A 424 -18.16 -1.84 -23.98
N GLN A 425 -18.67 -2.71 -24.85
CA GLN A 425 -18.10 -4.05 -25.05
C GLN A 425 -16.83 -4.06 -25.92
N LYS A 426 -16.65 -3.07 -26.80
CA LYS A 426 -15.42 -2.94 -27.62
C LYS A 426 -14.19 -2.44 -26.85
N MET A 427 -14.35 -1.94 -25.62
CA MET A 427 -13.27 -1.20 -24.94
C MET A 427 -12.78 -1.79 -23.61
N ASN A 428 -13.55 -2.60 -22.86
CA ASN A 428 -13.13 -3.05 -21.53
C ASN A 428 -13.58 -4.50 -21.22
N LEU A 429 -12.67 -5.47 -21.32
CA LEU A 429 -12.88 -6.78 -20.70
C LEU A 429 -12.49 -6.70 -19.22
N GLY A 430 -13.41 -7.13 -18.35
CA GLY A 430 -13.20 -7.13 -16.91
C GLY A 430 -12.26 -8.26 -16.46
N GLU A 431 -11.59 -8.02 -15.34
CA GLU A 431 -10.63 -8.93 -14.70
C GLU A 431 -11.29 -9.93 -13.72
N TYR A 432 -12.62 -10.07 -13.81
CA TYR A 432 -13.41 -10.95 -12.96
C TYR A 432 -13.18 -12.43 -13.31
N LYS A 433 -13.19 -13.31 -12.31
CA LYS A 433 -12.78 -14.72 -12.45
C LYS A 433 -13.20 -15.54 -11.23
N TYR A 434 -13.19 -16.86 -11.34
CA TYR A 434 -13.48 -17.73 -10.20
C TYR A 434 -12.61 -18.98 -10.17
N TYR A 435 -12.44 -19.54 -8.98
CA TYR A 435 -11.62 -20.72 -8.73
C TYR A 435 -12.23 -21.60 -7.64
N LEU A 436 -12.09 -22.91 -7.80
CA LEU A 436 -12.35 -23.89 -6.76
C LEU A 436 -11.01 -24.30 -6.14
N VAL A 437 -10.88 -24.09 -4.83
CA VAL A 437 -9.67 -24.39 -4.05
C VAL A 437 -10.08 -25.23 -2.85
N GLY A 438 -9.75 -26.52 -2.87
CA GLY A 438 -10.32 -27.47 -1.91
C GLY A 438 -11.84 -27.46 -1.97
N ASP A 439 -12.50 -27.39 -0.80
CA ASP A 439 -13.96 -27.29 -0.70
C ASP A 439 -14.46 -25.82 -0.70
N MET A 440 -13.71 -24.86 -1.24
CA MET A 440 -14.11 -23.44 -1.30
C MET A 440 -14.22 -22.93 -2.74
N ALA A 441 -15.23 -22.11 -2.98
CA ALA A 441 -15.38 -21.33 -4.21
C ALA A 441 -14.91 -19.88 -3.96
N LEU A 442 -13.89 -19.45 -4.69
CA LEU A 442 -13.33 -18.10 -4.63
C LEU A 442 -13.76 -17.34 -5.88
N ILE A 443 -14.50 -16.25 -5.72
CA ILE A 443 -15.01 -15.47 -6.86
C ILE A 443 -14.50 -14.04 -6.75
N PHE A 444 -13.93 -13.53 -7.84
CA PHE A 444 -13.24 -12.26 -7.93
C PHE A 444 -14.04 -11.31 -8.81
N LEU A 445 -14.40 -10.15 -8.25
CA LEU A 445 -15.22 -9.13 -8.89
C LEU A 445 -14.39 -7.86 -9.16
N ASP A 446 -14.42 -7.44 -10.42
CA ASP A 446 -13.74 -6.24 -10.90
C ASP A 446 -14.69 -5.04 -10.88
N ALA A 447 -14.87 -4.48 -9.70
CA ALA A 447 -15.67 -3.28 -9.50
C ALA A 447 -15.01 -2.01 -10.09
N MET A 448 -13.74 -2.07 -10.43
CA MET A 448 -13.02 -0.92 -11.00
C MET A 448 -13.25 -0.78 -12.52
N GLN A 449 -13.87 -1.77 -13.16
CA GLN A 449 -14.15 -1.77 -14.60
C GLN A 449 -15.13 -0.65 -15.01
N GLU A 450 -16.10 -0.34 -14.14
CA GLU A 450 -17.20 0.61 -14.41
C GLU A 450 -16.87 2.05 -13.99
N SER A 451 -15.70 2.54 -14.41
CA SER A 451 -15.26 3.89 -14.09
C SER A 451 -16.11 4.97 -14.76
N LYS A 452 -16.56 4.74 -16.00
CA LYS A 452 -17.38 5.68 -16.78
C LYS A 452 -18.74 5.92 -16.14
N ARG A 453 -19.43 4.86 -15.70
CA ARG A 453 -20.75 4.97 -15.04
C ARG A 453 -20.63 5.69 -13.70
N ALA A 454 -19.61 5.37 -12.91
CA ALA A 454 -19.35 6.06 -11.65
C ALA A 454 -19.12 7.56 -11.87
N TYR A 455 -18.32 7.95 -12.87
CA TYR A 455 -18.08 9.35 -13.22
C TYR A 455 -19.35 10.06 -13.72
N LYS A 456 -20.13 9.44 -14.61
CA LYS A 456 -21.38 9.98 -15.16
C LYS A 456 -22.38 10.35 -14.06
N HIS A 457 -22.45 9.54 -13.01
CA HIS A 457 -23.41 9.72 -11.91
C HIS A 457 -22.80 10.40 -10.68
N ASP A 458 -21.56 10.87 -10.76
CA ASP A 458 -20.83 11.51 -9.65
C ASP A 458 -20.86 10.67 -8.36
N VAL A 459 -20.61 9.36 -8.51
CA VAL A 459 -20.51 8.41 -7.39
C VAL A 459 -19.11 7.81 -7.31
N ARG A 460 -18.80 7.23 -6.15
CA ARG A 460 -17.48 6.62 -5.90
C ARG A 460 -17.17 5.52 -6.92
N LEU A 461 -15.92 5.46 -7.40
CA LEU A 461 -15.44 4.34 -8.21
C LEU A 461 -15.57 3.01 -7.45
N GLY A 462 -16.00 1.96 -8.13
CA GLY A 462 -16.37 0.70 -7.48
C GLY A 462 -17.83 0.59 -7.06
N SER A 463 -18.66 1.62 -7.32
CA SER A 463 -20.10 1.58 -6.99
C SER A 463 -20.91 0.59 -7.82
N PHE A 464 -20.40 0.14 -8.96
CA PHE A 464 -21.16 -0.67 -9.91
C PHE A 464 -20.31 -1.80 -10.48
N LEU A 465 -20.98 -2.87 -10.87
CA LEU A 465 -20.46 -3.90 -11.78
C LEU A 465 -21.12 -3.73 -13.16
N THR A 466 -20.48 -4.23 -14.23
CA THR A 466 -21.14 -4.28 -15.55
C THR A 466 -22.31 -5.26 -15.53
N VAL A 467 -23.27 -5.10 -16.44
CA VAL A 467 -24.40 -6.03 -16.56
C VAL A 467 -23.91 -7.45 -16.87
N GLU A 468 -22.91 -7.56 -17.75
CA GLU A 468 -22.27 -8.82 -18.13
C GLU A 468 -21.61 -9.49 -16.92
N GLN A 469 -20.93 -8.71 -16.06
CA GLN A 469 -20.29 -9.24 -14.86
C GLN A 469 -21.31 -9.71 -13.82
N VAL A 470 -22.44 -9.01 -13.65
CA VAL A 470 -23.53 -9.46 -12.77
C VAL A 470 -24.15 -10.76 -13.27
N ASN A 471 -24.45 -10.84 -14.57
CA ASN A 471 -25.01 -12.04 -15.19
C ASN A 471 -24.03 -13.22 -15.14
N TRP A 472 -22.73 -12.96 -15.33
CA TRP A 472 -21.66 -13.94 -15.17
C TRP A 472 -21.54 -14.41 -13.71
N LEU A 473 -21.61 -13.51 -12.73
CA LEU A 473 -21.56 -13.89 -11.31
C LEU A 473 -22.68 -14.87 -10.98
N VAL A 474 -23.91 -14.57 -11.41
CA VAL A 474 -25.05 -15.45 -11.18
C VAL A 474 -24.88 -16.79 -11.88
N SER A 475 -24.42 -16.82 -13.13
CA SER A 475 -24.20 -18.09 -13.84
C SER A 475 -23.14 -18.96 -13.18
N VAL A 476 -22.09 -18.36 -12.58
CA VAL A 476 -21.09 -19.07 -11.78
C VAL A 476 -21.69 -19.61 -10.48
N LEU A 477 -22.44 -18.78 -9.74
CA LEU A 477 -23.10 -19.18 -8.49
C LEU A 477 -24.15 -20.29 -8.71
N GLU A 478 -24.73 -20.38 -9.90
CA GLU A 478 -25.69 -21.41 -10.27
C GLU A 478 -25.05 -22.75 -10.67
N THR A 479 -23.73 -22.81 -10.86
CA THR A 479 -23.04 -24.07 -11.23
C THR A 479 -23.06 -25.10 -10.11
N ASP A 480 -23.17 -26.38 -10.48
CA ASP A 480 -23.18 -27.48 -9.49
C ASP A 480 -21.90 -27.52 -8.65
N ALA A 481 -20.75 -27.19 -9.26
CA ALA A 481 -19.47 -27.21 -8.57
C ALA A 481 -19.38 -26.13 -7.48
N VAL A 482 -19.90 -24.92 -7.72
CA VAL A 482 -19.95 -23.85 -6.72
C VAL A 482 -21.01 -24.14 -5.65
N LYS A 483 -22.17 -24.69 -6.03
CA LYS A 483 -23.21 -25.12 -5.07
C LYS A 483 -22.75 -26.24 -4.13
N GLN A 484 -21.80 -27.08 -4.57
CA GLN A 484 -21.20 -28.14 -3.75
C GLN A 484 -20.06 -27.65 -2.86
N ALA A 485 -19.53 -26.44 -3.08
CA ALA A 485 -18.51 -25.87 -2.22
C ALA A 485 -19.09 -25.61 -0.82
N VAL A 486 -18.28 -25.87 0.21
CA VAL A 486 -18.64 -25.64 1.62
C VAL A 486 -18.79 -24.15 1.89
N HIS A 487 -17.87 -23.35 1.34
CA HIS A 487 -17.89 -21.91 1.48
C HIS A 487 -17.67 -21.23 0.13
N THR A 488 -18.55 -20.27 -0.18
CA THR A 488 -18.38 -19.34 -1.29
C THR A 488 -17.89 -18.00 -0.75
N VAL A 489 -16.77 -17.51 -1.28
CA VAL A 489 -16.09 -16.30 -0.83
C VAL A 489 -15.94 -15.33 -2.00
N LEU A 490 -16.44 -14.11 -1.83
CA LEU A 490 -16.28 -13.04 -2.81
C LEU A 490 -15.06 -12.18 -2.48
N PHE A 491 -14.35 -11.74 -3.51
CA PHE A 491 -13.25 -10.80 -3.44
C PHE A 491 -13.57 -9.61 -4.34
N VAL A 492 -13.51 -8.40 -3.80
CA VAL A 492 -13.81 -7.18 -4.54
C VAL A 492 -12.94 -6.05 -4.04
N GLN A 493 -12.46 -5.14 -4.90
CA GLN A 493 -11.60 -4.05 -4.41
C GLN A 493 -12.33 -3.13 -3.43
N ALA A 494 -13.57 -2.75 -3.78
CA ALA A 494 -14.34 -1.75 -3.08
C ALA A 494 -15.12 -2.37 -1.90
N PRO A 495 -14.94 -1.87 -0.67
CA PRO A 495 -15.61 -2.44 0.50
C PRO A 495 -17.07 -2.03 0.55
N LEU A 496 -17.97 -3.01 0.74
CA LEU A 496 -19.39 -2.75 0.98
C LEU A 496 -19.59 -1.94 2.25
N TYR A 497 -18.87 -2.32 3.31
CA TYR A 497 -18.91 -1.65 4.61
C TYR A 497 -17.50 -1.22 5.01
N SER A 498 -17.38 0.02 5.48
CA SER A 498 -16.13 0.54 6.04
C SER A 498 -16.44 1.73 6.93
N THR A 499 -15.69 1.90 8.02
CA THR A 499 -15.76 3.12 8.85
C THR A 499 -14.59 4.09 8.63
N ALA A 500 -13.65 3.76 7.75
CA ALA A 500 -12.45 4.55 7.54
C ALA A 500 -12.63 5.65 6.47
N GLU A 501 -11.50 6.08 5.89
CA GLU A 501 -11.38 7.25 5.00
C GLU A 501 -12.33 7.23 3.80
N TYR A 502 -12.72 6.03 3.36
CA TYR A 502 -13.73 5.87 2.33
C TYR A 502 -14.93 5.09 2.88
N ASP A 503 -16.02 5.82 3.16
CA ASP A 503 -17.32 5.24 3.55
C ASP A 503 -17.63 4.03 2.65
N GLY A 504 -18.05 2.91 3.24
CA GLY A 504 -18.45 1.71 2.49
C GLY A 504 -19.34 2.04 1.28
N VAL A 505 -19.18 1.29 0.20
CA VAL A 505 -19.81 1.57 -1.09
C VAL A 505 -21.25 1.08 -1.10
N ALA A 506 -22.17 1.93 -0.64
CA ALA A 506 -23.58 1.62 -0.47
C ALA A 506 -24.23 1.07 -1.75
N LEU A 507 -23.99 1.67 -2.91
CA LEU A 507 -24.58 1.21 -4.19
C LEU A 507 -24.08 -0.19 -4.61
N LEU A 508 -22.83 -0.52 -4.28
CA LEU A 508 -22.30 -1.86 -4.52
C LEU A 508 -22.90 -2.87 -3.52
N ALA A 509 -23.14 -2.44 -2.27
CA ALA A 509 -23.84 -3.24 -1.27
C ALA A 509 -25.28 -3.52 -1.70
N ASP A 510 -26.03 -2.51 -2.14
CA ASP A 510 -27.39 -2.64 -2.66
C ASP A 510 -27.47 -3.62 -3.85
N LEU A 511 -26.43 -3.66 -4.69
CA LEU A 511 -26.32 -4.60 -5.81
C LEU A 511 -26.02 -6.03 -5.36
N LEU A 512 -25.08 -6.21 -4.43
CA LEU A 512 -24.54 -7.53 -4.08
C LEU A 512 -25.30 -8.20 -2.94
N GLU A 513 -25.85 -7.48 -1.96
CA GLU A 513 -26.56 -8.06 -0.80
C GLU A 513 -27.66 -9.04 -1.20
N PRO A 514 -28.54 -8.75 -2.19
CA PRO A 514 -29.53 -9.72 -2.65
C PRO A 514 -28.90 -11.02 -3.18
N LEU A 515 -27.78 -10.92 -3.90
CA LEU A 515 -27.07 -12.07 -4.47
C LEU A 515 -26.32 -12.86 -3.40
N ILE A 516 -25.66 -12.17 -2.46
CA ILE A 516 -24.99 -12.76 -1.30
C ILE A 516 -25.98 -13.62 -0.51
N CYS A 517 -27.17 -13.07 -0.24
CA CYS A 517 -28.20 -13.75 0.52
C CYS A 517 -28.84 -14.91 -0.26
N ALA A 518 -29.21 -14.68 -1.53
CA ALA A 518 -29.84 -15.72 -2.36
C ALA A 518 -28.92 -16.95 -2.56
N TYR A 519 -27.62 -16.72 -2.73
CA TYR A 519 -26.63 -17.77 -2.99
C TYR A 519 -25.80 -18.16 -1.76
N ARG A 520 -26.19 -17.69 -0.56
CA ARG A 520 -25.56 -18.02 0.72
C ARG A 520 -24.03 -17.85 0.75
N VAL A 521 -23.55 -16.76 0.17
CA VAL A 521 -22.12 -16.39 0.18
C VAL A 521 -21.66 -16.23 1.62
N SER A 522 -20.60 -16.95 2.01
CA SER A 522 -20.15 -17.02 3.42
C SER A 522 -19.35 -15.79 3.84
N ALA A 523 -18.50 -15.27 2.96
CA ALA A 523 -17.63 -14.15 3.28
C ALA A 523 -17.32 -13.28 2.06
N ILE A 524 -16.99 -12.02 2.32
CA ILE A 524 -16.59 -11.04 1.32
C ILE A 524 -15.35 -10.33 1.82
N PHE A 525 -14.29 -10.37 1.02
CA PHE A 525 -13.06 -9.65 1.28
C PHE A 525 -12.95 -8.43 0.38
N ALA A 526 -12.61 -7.30 0.98
CA ALA A 526 -12.38 -6.05 0.28
C ALA A 526 -11.11 -5.34 0.70
N GLY A 527 -10.64 -4.39 -0.12
CA GLY A 527 -9.47 -3.56 0.16
C GLY A 527 -9.83 -2.07 0.27
N ASP A 528 -8.94 -1.23 -0.27
CA ASP A 528 -9.08 0.20 -0.54
C ASP A 528 -9.15 1.12 0.69
N SER A 529 -9.82 0.70 1.78
CA SER A 529 -9.95 1.53 2.99
C SER A 529 -8.69 1.63 3.83
N ARG A 530 -7.65 0.81 3.53
CA ARG A 530 -6.36 0.80 4.26
C ARG A 530 -6.51 0.62 5.78
N ILE A 531 -7.60 -0.04 6.19
CA ILE A 531 -7.90 -0.40 7.57
C ILE A 531 -8.36 -1.85 7.60
N TYR A 532 -7.97 -2.59 8.64
CA TYR A 532 -8.51 -3.92 8.85
C TYR A 532 -9.82 -3.82 9.64
N GLU A 533 -10.91 -4.36 9.10
CA GLU A 533 -12.23 -4.35 9.74
C GLU A 533 -12.97 -5.66 9.46
N VAL A 534 -13.74 -6.11 10.45
CA VAL A 534 -14.64 -7.24 10.29
C VAL A 534 -16.04 -6.87 10.75
N TYR A 535 -17.00 -7.10 9.87
CA TYR A 535 -18.42 -6.99 10.11
C TYR A 535 -19.05 -8.36 10.03
N HIS A 536 -19.86 -8.69 11.03
CA HIS A 536 -20.74 -9.83 11.00
C HIS A 536 -22.16 -9.33 10.77
N ASP A 537 -22.75 -9.75 9.65
CA ASP A 537 -24.12 -9.41 9.29
C ASP A 537 -25.04 -10.59 9.62
N SER A 538 -25.90 -10.40 10.61
CA SER A 538 -26.79 -11.42 11.14
C SER A 538 -28.24 -11.27 10.69
N GLU A 539 -28.61 -10.12 10.12
CA GLU A 539 -30.02 -9.79 9.87
C GLU A 539 -30.30 -9.33 8.44
N THR A 540 -29.34 -8.85 7.64
CA THR A 540 -29.62 -8.37 6.27
C THR A 540 -30.27 -9.44 5.41
N CYS A 541 -29.79 -10.69 5.47
CA CYS A 541 -30.43 -11.76 4.69
C CYS A 541 -31.83 -12.14 5.18
N SER A 542 -32.14 -11.91 6.45
CA SER A 542 -33.49 -12.12 6.98
C SER A 542 -34.49 -11.14 6.37
N MET A 543 -34.06 -9.92 6.02
CA MET A 543 -34.89 -8.94 5.28
C MET A 543 -35.23 -9.41 3.87
N TYR A 544 -34.41 -10.29 3.29
CA TYR A 544 -34.65 -10.96 2.00
C TYR A 544 -35.35 -12.33 2.17
N GLY A 545 -35.78 -12.70 3.38
CA GLY A 545 -36.44 -13.97 3.66
C GLY A 545 -35.51 -15.18 3.70
N VAL A 546 -34.19 -14.97 3.84
CA VAL A 546 -33.18 -16.04 3.89
C VAL A 546 -32.53 -16.08 5.28
N ASN A 547 -32.59 -17.24 5.94
CA ASN A 547 -31.83 -17.48 7.17
C ASN A 547 -30.36 -17.77 6.81
N HIS A 548 -29.56 -16.71 6.68
CA HIS A 548 -28.14 -16.76 6.34
C HIS A 548 -27.41 -15.58 6.99
N THR A 549 -26.16 -15.80 7.38
CA THR A 549 -25.27 -14.78 7.94
C THR A 549 -23.97 -14.79 7.18
N PHE A 550 -23.34 -13.65 6.99
CA PHE A 550 -22.07 -13.57 6.27
C PHE A 550 -21.09 -12.61 6.95
N LEU A 551 -19.81 -12.80 6.63
CA LEU A 551 -18.75 -11.90 7.05
C LEU A 551 -18.39 -10.93 5.94
N HIS A 552 -18.26 -9.65 6.28
CA HIS A 552 -17.58 -8.68 5.43
C HIS A 552 -16.27 -8.28 6.10
N ILE A 553 -15.17 -8.45 5.37
CA ILE A 553 -13.81 -8.21 5.84
C ILE A 553 -13.18 -7.17 4.93
N THR A 554 -12.87 -6.01 5.48
CA THR A 554 -11.94 -5.08 4.83
C THR A 554 -10.54 -5.44 5.28
N VAL A 555 -9.68 -5.83 4.34
CA VAL A 555 -8.28 -6.10 4.59
C VAL A 555 -7.56 -4.76 4.74
N GLY A 556 -6.76 -4.64 5.80
CA GLY A 556 -5.98 -3.43 6.03
C GLY A 556 -4.81 -3.30 5.07
N SER A 557 -3.87 -2.42 5.40
CA SER A 557 -2.82 -2.07 4.45
C SER A 557 -1.72 -3.11 4.37
N GLY A 558 -1.45 -3.65 3.18
CA GLY A 558 -0.33 -4.53 2.89
C GLY A 558 1.03 -3.81 2.82
N GLY A 559 1.03 -2.47 2.75
CA GLY A 559 2.25 -1.66 2.67
C GLY A 559 2.05 -0.19 2.27
N SER A 560 0.86 0.20 1.82
CA SER A 560 0.46 1.61 1.71
C SER A 560 0.34 2.26 3.09
N PRO A 561 0.42 3.59 3.23
CA PRO A 561 0.16 4.24 4.51
C PRO A 561 -1.22 3.86 5.07
N PRO A 562 -1.31 3.22 6.26
CA PRO A 562 -2.59 2.85 6.86
C PRO A 562 -3.48 4.08 7.05
N ALA A 563 -4.80 3.89 7.06
CA ALA A 563 -5.73 4.99 7.34
C ALA A 563 -5.42 5.60 8.72
N VAL A 564 -5.45 6.94 8.83
CA VAL A 564 -5.07 7.63 10.07
C VAL A 564 -5.96 7.14 11.21
N MET A 565 -5.41 6.81 12.38
CA MET A 565 -6.20 6.32 13.53
C MET A 565 -7.34 7.27 13.91
N LEU A 566 -7.17 8.57 13.65
CA LEU A 566 -8.20 9.60 13.82
C LEU A 566 -9.45 9.37 12.95
N SER A 567 -9.36 8.71 11.79
CA SER A 567 -10.51 8.37 10.95
C SER A 567 -11.48 7.42 11.67
N LEU A 568 -10.96 6.54 12.54
CA LEU A 568 -11.77 5.68 13.41
C LEU A 568 -12.58 6.46 14.45
N PHE A 569 -12.12 7.66 14.83
CA PHE A 569 -12.72 8.48 15.89
C PHE A 569 -13.50 9.69 15.36
N LEU A 570 -13.14 10.20 14.18
CA LEU A 570 -13.70 11.42 13.58
C LEU A 570 -14.56 11.17 12.33
N GLY A 571 -14.72 9.92 11.89
CA GLY A 571 -15.65 9.58 10.80
C GLY A 571 -17.05 10.18 11.08
N LYS A 572 -17.72 10.69 10.03
CA LYS A 572 -19.07 11.30 10.11
C LYS A 572 -20.13 10.36 10.71
N ARG A 573 -19.82 9.07 10.86
CA ARG A 573 -20.61 8.09 11.59
C ARG A 573 -19.78 7.58 12.77
N ARG A 574 -20.00 8.17 13.93
CA ARG A 574 -19.59 7.59 15.22
C ARG A 574 -20.13 6.16 15.32
N TRP A 575 -19.35 5.32 15.97
CA TRP A 575 -19.79 4.06 16.55
C TRP A 575 -21.11 4.28 17.31
N ASN A 576 -22.17 3.56 16.96
CA ASN A 576 -23.31 3.38 17.86
C ASN A 576 -22.97 2.41 19.02
N ALA A 577 -21.76 1.83 19.03
CA ALA A 577 -21.33 0.77 19.95
C ALA A 577 -20.00 1.10 20.64
N LEU A 578 -19.89 2.28 21.26
CA LEU A 578 -18.95 2.51 22.35
C LEU A 578 -19.70 2.44 23.68
N ASP A 579 -20.32 1.29 23.96
CA ASP A 579 -20.35 0.79 25.34
C ASP A 579 -18.95 0.22 25.60
N TYR A 580 -18.11 1.06 26.19
CA TYR A 580 -16.89 0.62 26.85
C TYR A 580 -17.30 -0.37 27.97
N SER A 581 -17.22 -1.68 27.74
CA SER A 581 -17.10 -2.65 28.83
C SER A 581 -15.64 -3.04 28.98
N ALA A 582 -14.85 -2.11 29.51
CA ALA A 582 -13.63 -2.48 30.21
C ALA A 582 -14.07 -3.14 31.52
N ASN A 583 -14.22 -4.48 31.51
CA ASN A 583 -14.39 -5.35 32.68
C ASN A 583 -15.13 -4.76 33.89
N LEU A 584 -16.44 -4.97 33.98
CA LEU A 584 -17.09 -5.21 35.27
C LEU A 584 -18.29 -6.14 35.08
N SER A 585 -18.28 -7.18 35.90
CA SER A 585 -19.37 -8.11 36.16
C SER A 585 -20.71 -7.41 36.36
N THR A 586 -21.78 -8.11 35.96
CA THR A 586 -23.19 -7.88 36.32
C THR A 586 -23.78 -6.55 35.87
N GLU A 587 -24.07 -6.42 34.57
CA GLU A 587 -25.25 -5.67 34.09
C GLU A 587 -25.58 -6.13 32.67
N THR A 588 -26.86 -6.43 32.42
CA THR A 588 -27.38 -6.96 31.15
C THR A 588 -27.14 -5.97 30.01
N PRO A 589 -26.54 -6.40 28.86
CA PRO A 589 -26.31 -5.50 27.74
C PRO A 589 -27.64 -5.02 27.15
N VAL A 590 -27.76 -3.71 26.92
CA VAL A 590 -28.86 -3.13 26.15
C VAL A 590 -28.65 -3.52 24.68
N SER A 591 -29.65 -4.18 24.08
CA SER A 591 -29.61 -4.61 22.68
C SER A 591 -29.62 -3.41 21.74
N VAL A 592 -28.47 -3.11 21.12
CA VAL A 592 -28.43 -2.20 19.97
C VAL A 592 -28.85 -3.01 18.74
N ASN A 593 -30.11 -2.85 18.32
CA ASN A 593 -30.71 -3.46 17.12
C ASN A 593 -30.10 -2.86 15.82
N SER A 594 -28.83 -3.12 15.56
CA SER A 594 -28.22 -2.90 14.25
C SER A 594 -28.10 -4.25 13.55
N PRO A 595 -28.58 -4.43 12.31
CA PRO A 595 -28.49 -5.69 11.59
C PRO A 595 -27.03 -6.14 11.37
N ARG A 596 -26.11 -5.19 11.49
CA ARG A 596 -24.66 -5.34 11.32
C ARG A 596 -23.97 -5.09 12.64
N THR A 597 -23.23 -6.08 13.11
CA THR A 597 -22.36 -5.94 14.27
C THR A 597 -20.91 -5.87 13.79
N ARG A 598 -20.26 -4.72 14.02
CA ARG A 598 -18.82 -4.59 13.80
C ARG A 598 -18.10 -5.37 14.89
N VAL A 599 -17.34 -6.38 14.50
CA VAL A 599 -16.69 -7.31 15.43
C VAL A 599 -15.29 -6.82 15.82
N TYR A 600 -14.53 -6.27 14.87
CA TYR A 600 -13.16 -5.82 15.11
C TYR A 600 -12.73 -4.74 14.12
N ALA A 601 -11.82 -3.86 14.55
CA ALA A 601 -11.11 -2.99 13.63
C ALA A 601 -9.76 -2.52 14.14
N ARG A 602 -8.82 -2.31 13.21
CA ARG A 602 -7.49 -1.80 13.49
C ARG A 602 -6.89 -1.09 12.30
N SER A 603 -6.35 0.10 12.54
CA SER A 603 -5.42 0.74 11.60
C SER A 603 -4.01 0.17 11.81
N GLY A 604 -3.38 -0.24 10.71
CA GLY A 604 -2.03 -0.78 10.72
C GLY A 604 -1.68 -1.49 9.43
N PHE A 605 -0.46 -2.01 9.37
CA PHE A 605 -0.02 -2.86 8.27
C PHE A 605 -0.44 -4.29 8.56
N THR A 606 -1.36 -4.83 7.77
CA THR A 606 -2.00 -6.12 8.06
C THR A 606 -2.20 -6.95 6.80
N TYR A 607 -2.21 -8.27 6.98
CA TYR A 607 -2.75 -9.22 6.01
C TYR A 607 -3.68 -10.20 6.74
N ALA A 608 -4.58 -10.85 6.01
CA ALA A 608 -5.46 -11.88 6.55
C ALA A 608 -5.06 -13.26 6.02
N LEU A 609 -5.24 -14.29 6.85
CA LEU A 609 -5.24 -15.68 6.46
C LEU A 609 -6.67 -16.20 6.51
N LEU A 610 -7.13 -16.73 5.39
CA LEU A 610 -8.37 -17.46 5.25
C LEU A 610 -8.05 -18.95 5.25
N THR A 611 -8.56 -19.68 6.23
CA THR A 611 -8.27 -21.12 6.38
C THR A 611 -9.57 -21.90 6.49
N LEU A 612 -9.67 -23.00 5.74
CA LEU A 612 -10.71 -23.98 5.97
C LEU A 612 -10.22 -24.93 7.09
N THR A 613 -10.99 -25.07 8.17
CA THR A 613 -10.63 -25.99 9.26
C THR A 613 -11.06 -27.42 8.94
N GLU A 614 -10.54 -28.41 9.70
CA GLU A 614 -10.97 -29.81 9.61
C GLU A 614 -12.47 -29.98 9.85
N SER A 615 -13.05 -29.16 10.74
CA SER A 615 -14.49 -29.11 10.98
C SER A 615 -15.28 -28.42 9.87
N ARG A 616 -14.66 -28.10 8.73
CA ARG A 616 -15.25 -27.36 7.60
C ARG A 616 -15.81 -25.99 8.00
N ALA A 617 -15.22 -25.36 9.02
CA ALA A 617 -15.52 -23.98 9.37
C ALA A 617 -14.51 -23.04 8.71
N LEU A 618 -14.98 -21.86 8.31
CA LEU A 618 -14.17 -20.80 7.72
C LEU A 618 -13.52 -19.99 8.83
N MET A 619 -12.20 -19.99 8.90
CA MET A 619 -11.44 -19.21 9.87
C MET A 619 -10.73 -18.04 9.17
N VAL A 620 -10.89 -16.84 9.72
CA VAL A 620 -10.21 -15.62 9.26
C VAL A 620 -9.34 -15.10 10.38
N THR A 621 -8.03 -15.11 10.15
CA THR A 621 -7.02 -14.67 11.11
C THR A 621 -6.27 -13.47 10.55
N ALA A 622 -6.25 -12.35 11.28
CA ALA A 622 -5.50 -11.16 10.90
C ALA A 622 -4.14 -11.13 11.56
N HIS A 623 -3.13 -10.71 10.81
CA HIS A 623 -1.77 -10.57 11.30
C HIS A 623 -1.22 -9.17 11.07
N ASP A 624 -0.46 -8.67 12.02
CA ASP A 624 0.31 -7.44 11.90
C ASP A 624 1.62 -7.75 11.15
N ILE A 625 1.89 -7.07 10.04
CA ILE A 625 3.05 -7.37 9.20
C ILE A 625 4.37 -7.07 9.94
N ILE A 626 4.37 -5.99 10.74
CA ILE A 626 5.56 -5.48 11.42
C ILE A 626 5.97 -6.44 12.51
N THR A 627 5.07 -6.68 13.46
CA THR A 627 5.32 -7.50 14.64
C THR A 627 5.22 -8.99 14.34
N GLY A 628 4.39 -9.38 13.36
CA GLY A 628 4.02 -10.77 13.09
C GLY A 628 2.97 -11.32 14.05
N ALA A 629 2.45 -10.49 14.96
CA ALA A 629 1.46 -10.90 15.93
C ALA A 629 0.10 -11.16 15.26
N GLU A 630 -0.59 -12.18 15.75
CA GLU A 630 -2.02 -12.37 15.49
C GLU A 630 -2.81 -11.24 16.17
N LEU A 631 -3.75 -10.66 15.43
CA LEU A 631 -4.51 -9.48 15.84
C LEU A 631 -5.97 -9.79 16.15
N ASN A 632 -6.55 -10.69 15.37
CA ASN A 632 -7.94 -11.07 15.42
C ASN A 632 -8.09 -12.46 14.82
N ASN A 633 -9.02 -13.24 15.35
CA ASN A 633 -9.35 -14.56 14.85
C ASN A 633 -10.86 -14.76 14.95
N ILE A 634 -11.50 -14.93 13.81
CA ILE A 634 -12.96 -15.10 13.70
C ILE A 634 -13.23 -16.38 12.94
N GLN A 635 -14.17 -17.16 13.46
CA GLN A 635 -14.60 -18.41 12.87
C GLN A 635 -16.08 -18.33 12.51
N LEU A 636 -16.40 -18.67 11.27
CA LEU A 636 -17.76 -18.89 10.80
C LEU A 636 -17.98 -20.40 10.65
N SER A 637 -18.75 -20.97 11.56
CA SER A 637 -19.17 -22.37 11.48
C SER A 637 -20.36 -22.52 10.53
N MET A 638 -20.44 -23.63 9.78
CA MET A 638 -21.67 -23.99 9.10
C MET A 638 -22.80 -24.14 10.12
N GLN A 639 -23.93 -23.45 9.91
CA GLN A 639 -25.19 -23.84 10.51
C GLN A 639 -25.65 -25.15 9.84
N LYS A 640 -25.93 -26.16 10.64
CA LYS A 640 -26.45 -27.46 10.17
C LYS A 640 -27.82 -27.34 9.54
#